data_AF-A0A7K8XWI1-F1
#
_entry.id   AF-A0A7K8XWI1-F1
#
_cell.length_a   1.000
_cell.length_b   1.000
_cell.length_c   1.000
_cell.angle_alpha   90.00
_cell.angle_beta   90.00
_cell.angle_gamma   90.00
#
_symmetry.space_group_name_H-M   'P 1'
#
loop_
_entity.id
_entity.type
_entity.pdbx_description
1 polymer ?
#
loop_
_entity_poly.entity_id
_entity_poly.type
_entity_poly.pdbx_seq_one_letter_code
_entity_poly.pdbx_strand_id
1 'polypeptide(L)'
;DFSFSPIKSCDRELYLLKRLQVAEEELSTANDLVQQLTSRVAQQEKELETKIMELKTEHGKELSQLAQENYVLQSKLRSMEELTKEKRWAHHTAAAPVTEERLAQIQKEVEDQEVIIQGYQQENERLYKQMKELQTQTKRNEERMFKENQCLMSELIAIREKVEKTDSIQSWILRDPEPARNQSFTELISELRAAQKEEAKLQEEIRKLKQEKQALEVDLGQAKKERDLAKVQIASTSGEKSLEFKVMEESYKQEITHLKKRLQWYAENQDLLDRDAARLRDAKEEIEKLKLEVEKLRAEAGDQSVGQKKRLRDRAADARRIQDLERQIREMEGILRRRYPNSLPALIYAAAAAEKSDEPSATRNTVEFLERRIKKLEGELEGKDDEAKKSLRSMEQQFQKIKMQYEQRLVELEQLLAYKFMSESPKLNGDKGSSAELEQELQNLKDTHQVTVKSLQAEIEDLKSQNSQLKLRTKRDDKDLECAGSPAKQGNAKLLKLSEELLTKNKEIQELTKTVEKLQKERMVMLSSHNLRTKPNNKENSTEILKKNSAATDKRHCSSSEPFGSGFRGDRMHQAQSFAGSELSKVLQENAGLKEELEKLSLEMKQERVKAQAALAYSESNIRRIQEDTAEYIASLKASHQREVEKILCQHAKEHSASQVAELNSRISTQEILIKHLQEQMGEHQRHQEALLVSRMREELLQKEAEKAQKHLRIMNHKLHWLGRDLSKVIWSRPPAVSRKIFKQAAQVTQQLPGAGQSQEVERWRRLAQRKNQELERFRVELDSILDVLRELQKQGVIIPAPNSTGFSVAGSCWK
;
A
#
# COMPACT_ATOMS: atom_id res chain seq x y z
N ASP A 1 -20.66 98.38 -39.09
CA ASP A 1 -20.18 97.73 -40.33
C ASP A 1 -18.90 96.92 -40.13
N PHE A 2 -19.06 95.65 -39.80
CA PHE A 2 -18.12 94.59 -40.22
C PHE A 2 -18.99 93.41 -40.62
N SER A 3 -19.13 93.25 -41.93
CA SER A 3 -19.98 92.28 -42.62
C SER A 3 -19.56 90.85 -42.31
N PHE A 4 -20.27 90.19 -41.39
CA PHE A 4 -20.29 88.73 -41.31
C PHE A 4 -20.94 88.19 -42.58
N SER A 5 -20.13 87.70 -43.51
CA SER A 5 -20.61 87.12 -44.77
C SER A 5 -21.41 85.85 -44.46
N PRO A 6 -22.72 85.78 -44.76
CA PRO A 6 -23.59 84.62 -44.45
C PRO A 6 -23.13 83.33 -45.13
N ILE A 7 -22.36 83.46 -46.20
CA ILE A 7 -21.90 82.38 -47.07
C ILE A 7 -20.93 81.44 -46.33
N LYS A 8 -20.03 82.00 -45.50
CA LYS A 8 -19.04 81.19 -44.74
C LYS A 8 -19.66 80.38 -43.58
N SER A 9 -20.81 80.81 -43.04
CA SER A 9 -21.56 80.04 -42.04
C SER A 9 -22.27 78.85 -42.68
N CYS A 10 -22.91 79.08 -43.83
CA CYS A 10 -23.63 78.06 -44.58
C CYS A 10 -22.72 76.91 -45.03
N ASP A 11 -21.50 77.20 -45.50
CA ASP A 11 -20.55 76.17 -45.93
C ASP A 11 -20.06 75.27 -44.78
N ARG A 12 -19.88 75.86 -43.58
CA ARG A 12 -19.50 75.12 -42.37
C ARG A 12 -20.63 74.22 -41.90
N GLU A 13 -21.87 74.72 -41.93
CA GLU A 13 -23.07 73.95 -41.57
C GLU A 13 -23.30 72.79 -42.54
N LEU A 14 -23.15 73.02 -43.84
CA LEU A 14 -23.20 71.97 -44.87
C LEU A 14 -22.13 70.88 -44.68
N TYR A 15 -20.92 71.27 -44.31
CA TYR A 15 -19.85 70.32 -44.03
C TYR A 15 -20.14 69.46 -42.78
N LEU A 16 -20.66 70.08 -41.71
CA LEU A 16 -21.05 69.37 -40.49
C LEU A 16 -22.24 68.43 -40.75
N LEU A 17 -23.24 68.85 -41.54
CA LEU A 17 -24.35 68.00 -41.96
C LEU A 17 -23.88 66.76 -42.74
N LYS A 18 -22.95 66.92 -43.68
CA LYS A 18 -22.37 65.78 -44.40
C LYS A 18 -21.62 64.82 -43.47
N ARG A 19 -20.88 65.33 -42.49
CA ARG A 19 -20.21 64.46 -41.49
C ARG A 19 -21.21 63.75 -40.58
N LEU A 20 -22.30 64.39 -40.20
CA LEU A 20 -23.37 63.76 -39.44
C LEU A 20 -24.06 62.66 -40.24
N GLN A 21 -24.37 62.88 -41.52
CA GLN A 21 -24.92 61.85 -42.39
C GLN A 21 -23.99 60.64 -42.54
N VAL A 22 -22.70 60.86 -42.74
CA VAL A 22 -21.71 59.76 -42.80
C VAL A 22 -21.65 59.01 -41.47
N ALA A 23 -21.69 59.72 -40.33
CA ALA A 23 -21.69 59.09 -39.01
C ALA A 23 -22.99 58.30 -38.74
N GLU A 24 -24.14 58.78 -39.22
CA GLU A 24 -25.42 58.06 -39.13
C GLU A 24 -25.43 56.80 -40.01
N GLU A 25 -24.89 56.87 -41.22
CA GLU A 25 -24.69 55.71 -42.09
C GLU A 25 -23.74 54.69 -41.43
N GLU A 26 -22.60 55.13 -40.88
CA GLU A 26 -21.67 54.27 -40.15
C GLU A 26 -22.34 53.62 -38.91
N LEU A 27 -23.14 54.38 -38.15
CA LEU A 27 -23.91 53.86 -37.01
C LEU A 27 -24.95 52.82 -37.46
N SER A 28 -25.67 53.08 -38.55
CA SER A 28 -26.66 52.13 -39.08
C SER A 28 -26.02 50.82 -39.53
N THR A 29 -24.90 50.87 -40.25
CA THR A 29 -24.18 49.66 -40.68
C THR A 29 -23.58 48.89 -39.49
N ALA A 30 -23.12 49.59 -38.46
CA ALA A 30 -22.67 48.97 -37.22
C ALA A 30 -23.82 48.28 -36.47
N ASN A 31 -25.00 48.90 -36.42
CA ASN A 31 -26.19 48.31 -35.81
C ASN A 31 -26.66 47.06 -36.56
N ASP A 32 -26.67 47.09 -37.89
CA ASP A 32 -27.01 45.93 -38.73
C ASP A 32 -26.04 44.77 -38.49
N LEU A 33 -24.73 45.07 -38.39
CA LEU A 33 -23.71 44.06 -38.08
C LEU A 33 -23.91 43.48 -36.68
N VAL A 34 -24.18 44.32 -35.68
CA VAL A 34 -24.47 43.88 -34.30
C VAL A 34 -25.71 42.99 -34.29
N GLN A 35 -26.77 43.34 -35.03
CA GLN A 35 -28.00 42.54 -35.13
C GLN A 35 -27.75 41.18 -35.80
N GLN A 36 -26.94 41.15 -36.87
CA GLN A 36 -26.54 39.89 -37.50
C GLN A 36 -25.72 39.01 -36.55
N LEU A 37 -24.75 39.59 -35.84
CA LEU A 37 -23.94 38.86 -34.86
C LEU A 37 -24.79 38.33 -33.70
N THR A 38 -25.72 39.12 -33.17
CA THR A 38 -26.64 38.66 -32.10
C THR A 38 -27.54 37.53 -32.58
N SER A 39 -28.06 37.59 -33.82
CA SER A 39 -28.87 36.50 -34.38
C SER A 39 -28.07 35.20 -34.54
N ARG A 40 -26.79 35.31 -34.97
CA ARG A 40 -25.89 34.16 -35.12
C ARG A 40 -25.53 33.55 -33.77
N VAL A 41 -25.22 34.37 -32.77
CA VAL A 41 -24.92 33.91 -31.40
C VAL A 41 -26.16 33.21 -30.82
N ALA A 42 -27.34 33.82 -30.94
CA ALA A 42 -28.58 33.21 -30.45
C ALA A 42 -28.91 31.88 -31.15
N GLN A 43 -28.59 31.73 -32.43
CA GLN A 43 -28.73 30.46 -33.14
C GLN A 43 -27.73 29.41 -32.62
N GLN A 44 -26.47 29.78 -32.44
CA GLN A 44 -25.44 28.88 -31.89
C GLN A 44 -25.77 28.45 -30.45
N GLU A 45 -26.28 29.35 -29.61
CA GLU A 45 -26.74 29.03 -28.26
C GLU A 45 -27.86 27.99 -28.28
N LYS A 46 -28.85 28.14 -29.15
CA LYS A 46 -29.93 27.14 -29.32
C LYS A 46 -29.41 25.80 -29.80
N GLU A 47 -28.49 25.78 -30.77
CA GLU A 47 -27.87 24.54 -31.26
C GLU A 47 -27.08 23.83 -30.15
N LEU A 48 -26.32 24.57 -29.33
CA LEU A 48 -25.62 24.00 -28.18
C LEU A 48 -26.58 23.49 -27.12
N GLU A 49 -27.67 24.21 -26.84
CA GLU A 49 -28.69 23.79 -25.88
C GLU A 49 -29.38 22.49 -26.32
N THR A 50 -29.72 22.36 -27.61
CA THR A 50 -30.26 21.11 -28.16
C THR A 50 -29.30 19.93 -28.02
N LYS A 51 -28.01 20.12 -28.35
CA LYS A 51 -26.97 19.07 -28.18
C LYS A 51 -26.78 18.66 -26.73
N ILE A 52 -26.80 19.62 -25.80
CA ILE A 52 -26.72 19.31 -24.35
C ILE A 52 -27.94 18.49 -23.92
N MET A 53 -29.12 18.83 -24.44
CA MET A 53 -30.35 18.11 -24.10
C MET A 53 -30.34 16.68 -24.68
N GLU A 54 -29.89 16.50 -25.91
CA GLU A 54 -29.70 15.19 -26.55
C GLU A 54 -28.73 14.31 -25.74
N LEU A 55 -27.53 14.82 -25.41
CA LEU A 55 -26.55 14.10 -24.58
C LEU A 55 -27.10 13.72 -23.21
N LYS A 56 -27.89 14.61 -22.57
CA LYS A 56 -28.57 14.29 -21.30
C LYS A 56 -29.56 13.14 -21.46
N THR A 57 -30.29 13.08 -22.57
CA THR A 57 -31.25 11.98 -22.82
C THR A 57 -30.53 10.67 -23.12
N GLU A 58 -29.38 10.70 -23.80
CA GLU A 58 -28.55 9.52 -24.07
C GLU A 58 -27.96 8.96 -22.77
N HIS A 59 -27.32 9.79 -21.95
CA HIS A 59 -26.82 9.37 -20.64
C HIS A 59 -27.95 8.85 -19.73
N GLY A 60 -29.15 9.43 -19.79
CA GLY A 60 -30.31 8.93 -19.04
C GLY A 60 -30.73 7.52 -19.46
N LYS A 61 -30.65 7.20 -20.77
CA LYS A 61 -30.92 5.86 -21.28
C LYS A 61 -29.84 4.87 -20.85
N GLU A 62 -28.56 5.26 -20.93
CA GLU A 62 -27.43 4.42 -20.49
C GLU A 62 -27.50 4.13 -18.99
N LEU A 63 -27.79 5.14 -18.15
CA LEU A 63 -28.00 4.95 -16.72
C LEU A 63 -29.16 3.98 -16.43
N SER A 64 -30.24 4.05 -17.20
CA SER A 64 -31.37 3.13 -17.05
C SER A 64 -31.00 1.70 -17.45
N GLN A 65 -30.22 1.52 -18.51
CA GLN A 65 -29.71 0.21 -18.94
C GLN A 65 -28.75 -0.37 -17.88
N LEU A 66 -27.78 0.41 -17.41
CA LEU A 66 -26.85 0.00 -16.36
C LEU A 66 -27.57 -0.33 -15.06
N ALA A 67 -28.61 0.43 -14.69
CA ALA A 67 -29.42 0.12 -13.51
C ALA A 67 -30.15 -1.23 -13.66
N GLN A 68 -30.69 -1.53 -14.85
CA GLN A 68 -31.33 -2.81 -15.14
C GLN A 68 -30.32 -3.96 -15.09
N GLU A 69 -29.14 -3.80 -15.67
CA GLU A 69 -28.05 -4.79 -15.60
C GLU A 69 -27.59 -5.03 -14.17
N ASN A 70 -27.42 -3.96 -13.38
CA ASN A 70 -27.02 -4.06 -11.98
C ASN A 70 -28.08 -4.82 -11.16
N TYR A 71 -29.37 -4.58 -11.40
CA TYR A 71 -30.44 -5.34 -10.78
C TYR A 71 -30.39 -6.85 -11.15
N VAL A 72 -30.12 -7.18 -12.40
CA VAL A 72 -29.96 -8.58 -12.85
C VAL A 72 -28.72 -9.22 -12.22
N LEU A 73 -27.60 -8.50 -12.13
CA LEU A 73 -26.39 -9.01 -11.49
C LEU A 73 -26.58 -9.20 -9.98
N GLN A 74 -27.27 -8.29 -9.31
CA GLN A 74 -27.61 -8.42 -7.89
C GLN A 74 -28.52 -9.62 -7.63
N SER A 75 -29.52 -9.89 -8.49
CA SER A 75 -30.36 -11.08 -8.33
C SER A 75 -29.59 -12.38 -8.58
N LYS A 76 -28.71 -12.41 -9.59
CA LYS A 76 -27.78 -13.55 -9.82
C LYS A 76 -26.84 -13.77 -8.64
N LEU A 77 -26.27 -12.70 -8.08
CA LEU A 77 -25.39 -12.79 -6.92
C LEU A 77 -26.13 -13.38 -5.72
N ARG A 78 -27.34 -12.89 -5.42
CA ARG A 78 -28.18 -13.44 -4.34
C ARG A 78 -28.47 -14.93 -4.54
N SER A 79 -28.79 -15.35 -5.77
CA SER A 79 -29.02 -16.78 -6.07
C SER A 79 -27.76 -17.65 -5.88
N MET A 80 -26.59 -17.12 -6.24
CA MET A 80 -25.31 -17.81 -6.01
C MET A 80 -24.96 -17.86 -4.52
N GLU A 81 -25.20 -16.78 -3.78
CA GLU A 81 -25.04 -16.75 -2.33
C GLU A 81 -25.94 -17.77 -1.62
N GLU A 82 -27.20 -17.89 -2.04
CA GLU A 82 -28.13 -18.91 -1.54
C GLU A 82 -27.61 -20.33 -1.81
N LEU A 83 -27.17 -20.63 -3.04
CA LEU A 83 -26.57 -21.93 -3.38
C LEU A 83 -25.29 -22.23 -2.58
N THR A 84 -24.45 -21.22 -2.31
CA THR A 84 -23.26 -21.41 -1.48
C THR A 84 -23.59 -21.64 0.00
N LYS A 85 -24.65 -21.00 0.51
CA LYS A 85 -25.16 -21.24 1.87
C LYS A 85 -25.74 -22.65 1.99
N GLU A 86 -26.52 -23.10 1.01
CA GLU A 86 -27.02 -24.48 0.95
C GLU A 86 -25.88 -25.51 0.92
N LYS A 87 -24.83 -25.26 0.12
CA LYS A 87 -23.62 -26.13 0.10
C LYS A 87 -22.86 -26.11 1.42
N ARG A 88 -22.71 -24.95 2.07
CA ARG A 88 -22.09 -24.87 3.42
C ARG A 88 -22.89 -25.65 4.44
N TRP A 89 -24.22 -25.53 4.45
CA TRP A 89 -25.08 -26.29 5.36
C TRP A 89 -24.97 -27.80 5.12
N ALA A 90 -24.85 -28.24 3.86
CA ALA A 90 -24.59 -29.66 3.54
C ALA A 90 -23.20 -30.16 4.00
N HIS A 91 -22.19 -29.29 4.04
CA HIS A 91 -20.84 -29.65 4.52
C HIS A 91 -20.69 -29.60 6.04
N HIS A 92 -21.49 -28.79 6.75
CA HIS A 92 -21.43 -28.70 8.21
C HIS A 92 -22.07 -29.90 8.95
N THR A 93 -22.84 -30.76 8.27
CA THR A 93 -23.42 -31.96 8.89
C THR A 93 -22.45 -33.15 8.95
N ALA A 94 -21.28 -33.07 8.31
CA ALA A 94 -20.33 -34.19 8.17
C ALA A 94 -19.01 -34.02 8.96
N ALA A 95 -18.82 -32.89 9.68
CA ALA A 95 -17.64 -32.68 10.51
C ALA A 95 -17.98 -32.88 12.00
N ALA A 96 -17.12 -33.62 12.70
CA ALA A 96 -17.21 -34.01 14.10
C ALA A 96 -17.64 -32.87 15.06
N PRO A 97 -18.34 -33.19 16.17
CA PRO A 97 -18.87 -32.19 17.08
C PRO A 97 -17.72 -31.37 17.68
N VAL A 98 -17.79 -30.05 17.52
CA VAL A 98 -16.95 -29.10 18.22
C VAL A 98 -17.12 -29.36 19.73
N THR A 99 -16.02 -29.59 20.44
CA THR A 99 -16.04 -29.84 21.88
C THR A 99 -16.64 -28.62 22.61
N GLU A 100 -17.48 -28.85 23.62
CA GLU A 100 -18.20 -27.81 24.38
C GLU A 100 -17.28 -26.69 24.89
N GLU A 101 -16.04 -27.00 25.26
CA GLU A 101 -15.04 -26.03 25.71
C GLU A 101 -14.66 -25.02 24.61
N ARG A 102 -14.53 -25.48 23.36
CA ARG A 102 -14.25 -24.58 22.23
C ARG A 102 -15.47 -23.72 21.88
N LEU A 103 -16.67 -24.25 22.04
CA LEU A 103 -17.90 -23.47 21.86
C LEU A 103 -18.03 -22.38 22.93
N ALA A 104 -17.74 -22.70 24.19
CA ALA A 104 -17.73 -21.72 25.28
C ALA A 104 -16.68 -20.63 25.07
N GLN A 105 -15.50 -21.00 24.56
CA GLN A 105 -14.44 -20.04 24.27
C GLN A 105 -14.78 -19.12 23.09
N ILE A 106 -15.41 -19.66 22.03
CA ILE A 106 -15.92 -18.87 20.91
C ILE A 106 -17.06 -17.96 21.36
N GLN A 107 -17.98 -18.43 22.21
CA GLN A 107 -19.05 -17.59 22.76
C GLN A 107 -18.49 -16.42 23.55
N LYS A 108 -17.49 -16.66 24.42
CA LYS A 108 -16.84 -15.59 25.17
C LYS A 108 -16.12 -14.59 24.25
N GLU A 109 -15.43 -15.08 23.22
CA GLU A 109 -14.77 -14.20 22.24
C GLU A 109 -15.78 -13.36 21.44
N VAL A 110 -16.95 -13.93 21.12
CA VAL A 110 -18.05 -13.20 20.47
C VAL A 110 -18.63 -12.14 21.41
N GLU A 111 -18.87 -12.47 22.68
CA GLU A 111 -19.34 -11.50 23.69
C GLU A 111 -18.34 -10.34 23.87
N ASP A 112 -17.04 -10.65 23.96
CA ASP A 112 -15.99 -9.64 24.08
C ASP A 112 -15.91 -8.74 22.83
N GLN A 113 -16.05 -9.32 21.63
CA GLN A 113 -16.12 -8.57 20.37
C GLN A 113 -17.39 -7.72 20.28
N GLU A 114 -18.54 -8.20 20.75
CA GLU A 114 -19.79 -7.44 20.79
C GLU A 114 -19.67 -6.21 21.71
N VAL A 115 -19.02 -6.33 22.87
CA VAL A 115 -18.75 -5.18 23.76
C VAL A 115 -17.89 -4.14 23.06
N ILE A 116 -16.84 -4.56 22.35
CA ILE A 116 -15.97 -3.65 21.61
C ILE A 116 -16.72 -2.96 20.47
N ILE A 117 -17.52 -3.72 19.70
CA ILE A 117 -18.35 -3.17 18.62
C ILE A 117 -19.36 -2.16 19.16
N GLN A 118 -20.00 -2.44 20.30
CA GLN A 118 -20.90 -1.49 20.95
C GLN A 118 -20.18 -0.21 21.39
N GLY A 119 -18.95 -0.32 21.92
CA GLY A 119 -18.12 0.83 22.25
C GLY A 119 -17.80 1.70 21.02
N TYR A 120 -17.40 1.08 19.91
CA TYR A 120 -17.17 1.78 18.65
C TYR A 120 -18.46 2.40 18.08
N GLN A 121 -19.60 1.72 18.21
CA GLN A 121 -20.89 2.23 17.75
C GLN A 121 -21.28 3.49 18.52
N GLN A 122 -21.13 3.50 19.85
CA GLN A 122 -21.41 4.67 20.70
C GLN A 122 -20.48 5.84 20.36
N GLU A 123 -19.20 5.56 20.16
CA GLU A 123 -18.22 6.59 19.80
C GLU A 123 -18.49 7.15 18.39
N ASN A 124 -18.84 6.30 17.43
CA ASN A 124 -19.27 6.72 16.10
C ASN A 124 -20.54 7.59 16.17
N GLU A 125 -21.55 7.21 16.96
CA GLU A 125 -22.74 8.03 17.17
C GLU A 125 -22.41 9.40 17.79
N ARG A 126 -21.49 9.44 18.75
CA ARG A 126 -21.00 10.67 19.37
C ARG A 126 -20.32 11.57 18.33
N LEU A 127 -19.42 11.01 17.53
CA LEU A 127 -18.73 11.71 16.45
C LEU A 127 -19.68 12.19 15.36
N TYR A 128 -20.68 11.39 14.97
CA TYR A 128 -21.72 11.81 14.03
C TYR A 128 -22.57 12.97 14.56
N LYS A 129 -22.91 12.97 15.85
CA LYS A 129 -23.60 14.10 16.50
C LYS A 129 -22.73 15.36 16.48
N GLN A 130 -21.44 15.25 16.82
CA GLN A 130 -20.50 16.36 16.76
C GLN A 130 -20.30 16.90 15.34
N MET A 131 -20.17 16.03 14.34
CA MET A 131 -20.07 16.41 12.93
C MET A 131 -21.33 17.16 12.48
N LYS A 132 -22.52 16.68 12.85
CA LYS A 132 -23.78 17.38 12.55
C LYS A 132 -23.86 18.74 13.24
N GLU A 133 -23.47 18.83 14.51
CA GLU A 133 -23.43 20.10 15.25
C GLU A 133 -22.54 21.11 14.52
N LEU A 134 -21.30 20.73 14.20
CA LEU A 134 -20.35 21.55 13.43
C LEU A 134 -20.88 21.94 12.05
N GLN A 135 -21.54 21.01 11.35
CA GLN A 135 -22.15 21.30 10.05
C GLN A 135 -23.29 22.31 10.19
N THR A 136 -24.14 22.20 11.21
CA THR A 136 -25.19 23.19 11.47
C THR A 136 -24.62 24.54 11.89
N GLN A 137 -23.53 24.57 12.66
CA GLN A 137 -22.84 25.80 13.03
C GLN A 137 -22.21 26.48 11.80
N THR A 138 -21.60 25.70 10.90
CA THR A 138 -21.05 26.20 9.64
C THR A 138 -22.15 26.80 8.76
N LYS A 139 -23.28 26.09 8.58
CA LYS A 139 -24.44 26.64 7.86
C LYS A 139 -24.98 27.92 8.48
N ARG A 140 -25.11 28.00 9.81
CA ARG A 140 -25.53 29.23 10.50
C ARG A 140 -24.55 30.38 10.30
N ASN A 141 -23.25 30.10 10.25
CA ASN A 141 -22.22 31.09 9.95
C ASN A 141 -22.29 31.54 8.49
N GLU A 142 -22.44 30.62 7.54
CA GLU A 142 -22.65 30.93 6.12
C GLU A 142 -23.89 31.79 5.92
N GLU A 143 -25.01 31.46 6.57
CA GLU A 143 -26.25 32.26 6.52
C GLU A 143 -26.05 33.65 7.13
N ARG A 144 -25.27 33.79 8.20
CA ARG A 144 -24.94 35.09 8.79
C ARG A 144 -24.08 35.93 7.84
N MET A 145 -23.03 35.33 7.28
CA MET A 145 -22.15 35.97 6.30
C MET A 145 -22.90 36.34 5.03
N PHE A 146 -23.84 35.50 4.59
CA PHE A 146 -24.69 35.79 3.43
C PHE A 146 -25.62 36.97 3.69
N LYS A 147 -26.28 37.02 4.86
CA LYS A 147 -27.12 38.17 5.26
C LYS A 147 -26.30 39.44 5.38
N GLU A 148 -25.11 39.37 5.97
CA GLU A 148 -24.21 40.51 6.09
C GLU A 148 -23.75 41.01 4.72
N ASN A 149 -23.34 40.10 3.82
CA ASN A 149 -23.03 40.45 2.42
C ASN A 149 -24.24 41.06 1.68
N GLN A 150 -25.45 40.58 1.95
CA GLN A 150 -26.67 41.15 1.37
C GLN A 150 -26.95 42.56 1.91
N CYS A 151 -26.75 42.78 3.22
CA CYS A 151 -26.81 44.10 3.84
C CYS A 151 -25.77 45.05 3.24
N LEU A 152 -24.51 44.61 3.14
CA LEU A 152 -23.43 45.39 2.49
C LEU A 152 -23.74 45.70 1.03
N MET A 153 -24.31 44.75 0.27
CA MET A 153 -24.80 45.03 -1.10
C MET A 153 -25.89 46.09 -1.10
N SER A 154 -26.86 46.03 -0.18
CA SER A 154 -27.92 47.04 -0.09
C SER A 154 -27.39 48.41 0.32
N GLU A 155 -26.38 48.47 1.20
CA GLU A 155 -25.69 49.69 1.58
C GLU A 155 -24.89 50.27 0.41
N LEU A 156 -24.18 49.42 -0.35
CA LEU A 156 -23.49 49.83 -1.57
C LEU A 156 -24.45 50.38 -2.62
N ILE A 157 -25.62 49.76 -2.82
CA ILE A 157 -26.66 50.26 -3.72
C ILE A 157 -27.20 51.60 -3.20
N ALA A 158 -27.50 51.72 -1.91
CA ALA A 158 -27.98 52.96 -1.32
C ALA A 158 -26.96 54.10 -1.43
N ILE A 159 -25.67 53.81 -1.29
CA ILE A 159 -24.59 54.78 -1.51
C ILE A 159 -24.49 55.14 -2.99
N ARG A 160 -24.58 54.16 -3.90
CA ARG A 160 -24.60 54.40 -5.35
C ARG A 160 -25.76 55.30 -5.77
N GLU A 161 -26.97 55.03 -5.26
CA GLU A 161 -28.13 55.88 -5.51
C GLU A 161 -27.97 57.29 -4.93
N LYS A 162 -27.32 57.44 -3.76
CA LYS A 162 -27.02 58.76 -3.20
C LYS A 162 -26.01 59.53 -4.05
N VAL A 163 -25.01 58.84 -4.60
CA VAL A 163 -24.05 59.40 -5.56
C VAL A 163 -24.75 59.78 -6.86
N GLU A 164 -25.57 58.91 -7.43
CA GLU A 164 -26.35 59.21 -8.64
C GLU A 164 -27.36 60.34 -8.41
N LYS A 165 -28.00 60.42 -7.24
CA LYS A 165 -28.88 61.55 -6.87
C LYS A 165 -28.09 62.85 -6.70
N THR A 166 -26.88 62.81 -6.12
CA THR A 166 -26.03 64.01 -6.02
C THR A 166 -25.49 64.45 -7.37
N ASP A 167 -25.15 63.53 -8.27
CA ASP A 167 -24.77 63.81 -9.66
C ASP A 167 -25.98 64.34 -10.48
N SER A 168 -27.18 63.82 -10.23
CA SER A 168 -28.42 64.27 -10.87
C SER A 168 -28.85 65.65 -10.35
N ILE A 169 -28.70 65.93 -9.06
CA ILE A 169 -28.90 67.25 -8.44
C ILE A 169 -27.86 68.25 -8.97
N GLN A 170 -26.60 67.85 -9.16
CA GLN A 170 -25.59 68.69 -9.82
C GLN A 170 -25.95 69.00 -11.29
N SER A 171 -26.62 68.09 -12.00
CA SER A 171 -27.15 68.35 -13.35
C SER A 171 -28.37 69.28 -13.37
N TRP A 172 -29.19 69.25 -12.31
CA TRP A 172 -30.42 70.06 -12.18
C TRP A 172 -30.16 71.48 -11.68
N ILE A 173 -29.04 71.73 -10.99
CA ILE A 173 -28.66 73.04 -10.43
C ILE A 173 -28.19 74.06 -11.51
N LEU A 174 -28.12 73.67 -12.79
CA LEU A 174 -27.81 74.59 -13.90
C LEU A 174 -29.04 75.27 -14.54
N ARG A 175 -30.13 75.52 -13.80
CA ARG A 175 -31.21 76.41 -14.30
C ARG A 175 -31.99 77.16 -13.20
N ASP A 176 -31.48 78.36 -12.89
CA ASP A 176 -32.18 79.57 -12.38
C ASP A 176 -32.73 79.64 -10.93
N PRO A 177 -32.96 80.85 -10.35
CA PRO A 177 -32.34 81.25 -9.08
C PRO A 177 -33.29 81.54 -7.89
N GLU A 178 -32.78 81.28 -6.67
CA GLU A 178 -33.12 81.81 -5.32
C GLU A 178 -34.57 81.66 -4.77
N PRO A 179 -34.83 81.55 -3.44
CA PRO A 179 -34.00 81.96 -2.29
C PRO A 179 -33.95 80.90 -1.16
N ALA A 180 -32.85 80.15 -1.04
CA ALA A 180 -32.61 79.22 0.08
C ALA A 180 -31.14 79.29 0.57
N ARG A 181 -30.54 80.47 0.48
CA ARG A 181 -29.08 80.67 0.58
C ARG A 181 -28.49 80.39 1.97
N ASN A 182 -29.31 80.39 3.03
CA ASN A 182 -28.82 80.27 4.41
C ASN A 182 -28.88 78.84 4.97
N GLN A 183 -29.73 77.96 4.43
CA GLN A 183 -29.77 76.54 4.82
C GLN A 183 -28.79 75.72 3.97
N SER A 184 -28.77 75.96 2.66
CA SER A 184 -27.86 75.30 1.71
C SER A 184 -26.38 75.52 2.01
N PHE A 185 -25.95 76.73 2.41
CA PHE A 185 -24.54 76.98 2.74
C PHE A 185 -24.08 76.21 3.99
N THR A 186 -24.98 76.07 4.97
CA THR A 186 -24.67 75.35 6.21
C THR A 186 -24.63 73.83 5.97
N GLU A 187 -25.52 73.32 5.11
CA GLU A 187 -25.51 71.93 4.63
C GLU A 187 -24.28 71.63 3.76
N LEU A 188 -23.90 72.53 2.85
CA LEU A 188 -22.69 72.36 2.04
C LEU A 188 -21.41 72.35 2.89
N ILE A 189 -21.36 73.15 3.96
CA ILE A 189 -20.24 73.14 4.91
C ILE A 189 -20.23 71.85 5.73
N SER A 190 -21.38 71.31 6.13
CA SER A 190 -21.43 70.05 6.87
C SER A 190 -21.06 68.86 5.99
N GLU A 191 -21.48 68.85 4.72
CA GLU A 191 -21.08 67.88 3.71
C GLU A 191 -19.59 67.98 3.37
N LEU A 192 -19.05 69.19 3.19
CA LEU A 192 -17.62 69.39 2.97
C LEU A 192 -16.79 68.87 4.15
N ARG A 193 -17.25 69.11 5.39
CA ARG A 193 -16.60 68.57 6.59
C ARG A 193 -16.74 67.05 6.69
N ALA A 194 -17.85 66.47 6.25
CA ALA A 194 -18.03 65.02 6.21
C ALA A 194 -17.12 64.38 5.16
N ALA A 195 -17.06 64.94 3.95
CA ALA A 195 -16.16 64.51 2.89
C ALA A 195 -14.69 64.63 3.31
N GLN A 196 -14.30 65.72 3.98
CA GLN A 196 -12.94 65.87 4.53
C GLN A 196 -12.62 64.82 5.61
N LYS A 197 -13.60 64.42 6.43
CA LYS A 197 -13.42 63.34 7.41
C LYS A 197 -13.29 61.97 6.75
N GLU A 198 -14.10 61.69 5.73
CA GLU A 198 -13.99 60.44 4.96
C GLU A 198 -12.68 60.40 4.17
N GLU A 199 -12.24 61.51 3.59
CA GLU A 199 -10.94 61.62 2.95
C GLU A 199 -9.81 61.34 3.95
N ALA A 200 -9.87 61.90 5.17
CA ALA A 200 -8.88 61.62 6.21
C ALA A 200 -8.87 60.13 6.60
N LYS A 201 -10.05 59.50 6.75
CA LYS A 201 -10.17 58.05 7.02
C LYS A 201 -9.58 57.21 5.89
N LEU A 202 -9.92 57.51 4.64
CA LEU A 202 -9.37 56.80 3.47
C LEU A 202 -7.85 56.99 3.38
N GLN A 203 -7.33 58.18 3.69
CA GLN A 203 -5.89 58.40 3.75
C GLN A 203 -5.22 57.59 4.88
N GLU A 204 -5.87 57.42 6.04
CA GLU A 204 -5.41 56.54 7.11
C GLU A 204 -5.45 55.06 6.71
N GLU A 205 -6.53 54.60 6.05
CA GLU A 205 -6.64 53.24 5.52
C GLU A 205 -5.57 52.97 4.46
N ILE A 206 -5.32 53.90 3.55
CA ILE A 206 -4.22 53.80 2.57
C ILE A 206 -2.87 53.69 3.29
N ARG A 207 -2.65 54.41 4.40
CA ARG A 207 -1.42 54.29 5.19
C ARG A 207 -1.32 52.91 5.86
N LYS A 208 -2.41 52.40 6.44
CA LYS A 208 -2.46 51.05 7.04
C LYS A 208 -2.21 49.96 6.01
N LEU A 209 -2.91 50.00 4.87
CA LEU A 209 -2.71 49.05 3.77
C LEU A 209 -1.29 49.09 3.20
N LYS A 210 -0.64 50.27 3.17
CA LYS A 210 0.78 50.38 2.79
C LYS A 210 1.71 49.70 3.81
N GLN A 211 1.43 49.83 5.09
CA GLN A 211 2.21 49.15 6.15
C GLN A 211 2.00 47.63 6.10
N GLU A 212 0.76 47.18 5.94
CA GLU A 212 0.43 45.76 5.79
C GLU A 212 1.07 45.15 4.55
N LYS A 213 1.05 45.87 3.42
CA LYS A 213 1.76 45.44 2.20
C LYS A 213 3.26 45.26 2.45
N GLN A 214 3.90 46.22 3.13
CA GLN A 214 5.33 46.12 3.46
C GLN A 214 5.62 44.95 4.41
N ALA A 215 4.76 44.71 5.41
CA ALA A 215 4.88 43.55 6.29
C ALA A 215 4.78 42.24 5.52
N LEU A 216 3.77 42.10 4.66
CA LEU A 216 3.58 40.92 3.81
C LEU A 216 4.75 40.70 2.83
N GLU A 217 5.35 41.77 2.29
CA GLU A 217 6.55 41.66 1.45
C GLU A 217 7.76 41.12 2.22
N VAL A 218 7.93 41.54 3.48
CA VAL A 218 8.98 41.01 4.37
C VAL A 218 8.74 39.54 4.69
N ASP A 219 7.51 39.17 5.08
CA ASP A 219 7.14 37.79 5.41
C ASP A 219 7.32 36.86 4.20
N LEU A 220 6.92 37.31 3.00
CA LEU A 220 7.13 36.57 1.76
C LEU A 220 8.62 36.41 1.45
N GLY A 221 9.44 37.42 1.76
CA GLY A 221 10.90 37.34 1.69
C GLY A 221 11.50 36.32 2.66
N GLN A 222 10.97 36.22 3.88
CA GLN A 222 11.40 35.24 4.88
C GLN A 222 11.00 33.82 4.48
N ALA A 223 9.74 33.61 4.09
CA ALA A 223 9.24 32.31 3.63
C ALA A 223 10.03 31.77 2.42
N LYS A 224 10.46 32.65 1.50
CA LYS A 224 11.34 32.27 0.38
C LYS A 224 12.70 31.76 0.88
N LYS A 225 13.32 32.44 1.85
CA LYS A 225 14.60 32.01 2.43
C LYS A 225 14.48 30.69 3.17
N GLU A 226 13.42 30.50 3.96
CA GLU A 226 13.15 29.24 4.67
C GLU A 226 12.94 28.09 3.69
N ARG A 227 12.18 28.31 2.61
CA ARG A 227 12.02 27.34 1.52
C ARG A 227 13.36 26.99 0.87
N ASP A 228 14.21 27.98 0.61
CA ASP A 228 15.51 27.75 -0.01
C ASP A 228 16.47 26.99 0.92
N LEU A 229 16.45 27.29 2.22
CA LEU A 229 17.20 26.54 3.23
C LEU A 229 16.71 25.08 3.33
N ALA A 230 15.39 24.86 3.34
CA ALA A 230 14.82 23.52 3.36
C ALA A 230 15.18 22.73 2.09
N LYS A 231 15.18 23.39 0.91
CA LYS A 231 15.63 22.76 -0.34
C LYS A 231 17.08 22.33 -0.29
N VAL A 232 17.98 23.17 0.24
CA VAL A 232 19.39 22.83 0.40
C VAL A 232 19.57 21.68 1.39
N GLN A 233 18.86 21.67 2.52
CA GLN A 233 18.90 20.57 3.49
C GLN A 233 18.41 19.24 2.89
N ILE A 234 17.34 19.26 2.10
CA ILE A 234 16.84 18.07 1.39
C ILE A 234 17.89 17.56 0.39
N ALA A 235 18.52 18.46 -0.37
CA ALA A 235 19.56 18.07 -1.32
C ALA A 235 20.78 17.44 -0.63
N SER A 236 21.25 18.01 0.48
CA SER A 236 22.38 17.49 1.25
C SER A 236 22.06 16.13 1.88
N THR A 237 20.93 16.01 2.58
CA THR A 237 20.51 14.75 3.22
C THR A 237 20.21 13.64 2.21
N SER A 238 19.70 13.99 1.03
CA SER A 238 19.53 13.04 -0.08
C SER A 238 20.87 12.53 -0.60
N GLY A 239 21.88 13.39 -0.68
CA GLY A 239 23.24 13.02 -1.07
C GLY A 239 23.87 12.05 -0.07
N GLU A 240 23.81 12.37 1.22
CA GLU A 240 24.33 11.54 2.31
C GLU A 240 23.66 10.15 2.34
N LYS A 241 22.32 10.09 2.30
CA LYS A 241 21.58 8.81 2.24
C LYS A 241 21.94 7.97 1.01
N SER A 242 22.20 8.61 -0.12
CA SER A 242 22.63 7.90 -1.34
C SER A 242 24.03 7.29 -1.20
N LEU A 243 24.93 7.95 -0.47
CA LEU A 243 26.27 7.43 -0.16
C LEU A 243 26.19 6.29 0.86
N GLU A 244 25.40 6.45 1.92
CA GLU A 244 25.15 5.39 2.90
C GLU A 244 24.58 4.12 2.23
N PHE A 245 23.61 4.29 1.32
CA PHE A 245 23.05 3.16 0.58
C PHE A 245 24.10 2.46 -0.29
N LYS A 246 24.97 3.21 -0.98
CA LYS A 246 26.05 2.62 -1.78
C LYS A 246 27.06 1.85 -0.93
N VAL A 247 27.44 2.39 0.23
CA VAL A 247 28.36 1.72 1.16
C VAL A 247 27.75 0.41 1.68
N MET A 248 26.45 0.42 2.01
CA MET A 248 25.74 -0.80 2.42
C MET A 248 25.59 -1.80 1.28
N GLU A 249 25.33 -1.35 0.06
CA GLU A 249 25.26 -2.22 -1.12
C GLU A 249 26.61 -2.88 -1.40
N GLU A 250 27.71 -2.13 -1.29
CA GLU A 250 29.07 -2.64 -1.44
C GLU A 250 29.44 -3.64 -0.35
N SER A 251 29.05 -3.40 0.92
CA SER A 251 29.30 -4.34 2.01
C SER A 251 28.54 -5.66 1.82
N TYR A 252 27.27 -5.61 1.41
CA TYR A 252 26.51 -6.83 1.09
C TYR A 252 27.08 -7.57 -0.12
N LYS A 253 27.56 -6.86 -1.14
CA LYS A 253 28.26 -7.49 -2.27
C LYS A 253 29.50 -8.23 -1.79
N GLN A 254 30.29 -7.63 -0.90
CA GLN A 254 31.46 -8.28 -0.31
C GLN A 254 31.06 -9.52 0.51
N GLU A 255 30.03 -9.42 1.35
CA GLU A 255 29.54 -10.55 2.15
C GLU A 255 29.03 -11.70 1.25
N ILE A 256 28.26 -11.39 0.21
CA ILE A 256 27.82 -12.37 -0.79
C ILE A 256 29.03 -13.05 -1.44
N THR A 257 30.07 -12.30 -1.82
CA THR A 257 31.27 -12.91 -2.42
C THR A 257 32.02 -13.80 -1.43
N HIS A 258 32.09 -13.42 -0.16
CA HIS A 258 32.70 -14.21 0.89
C HIS A 258 31.91 -15.51 1.14
N LEU A 259 30.59 -15.43 1.24
CA LEU A 259 29.71 -16.59 1.38
C LEU A 259 29.79 -17.52 0.18
N LYS A 260 29.84 -16.98 -1.06
CA LYS A 260 30.05 -17.77 -2.27
C LYS A 260 31.37 -18.53 -2.24
N LYS A 261 32.48 -17.88 -1.84
CA LYS A 261 33.79 -18.54 -1.70
C LYS A 261 33.76 -19.64 -0.64
N ARG A 262 33.10 -19.40 0.50
CA ARG A 262 32.95 -20.39 1.57
C ARG A 262 32.10 -21.59 1.12
N LEU A 263 31.02 -21.34 0.38
CA LEU A 263 30.19 -22.39 -0.20
C LEU A 263 30.96 -23.23 -1.23
N GLN A 264 31.74 -22.58 -2.09
CA GLN A 264 32.63 -23.26 -3.02
C GLN A 264 33.66 -24.14 -2.28
N TRP A 265 34.27 -23.61 -1.21
CA TRP A 265 35.19 -24.39 -0.38
C TRP A 265 34.52 -25.63 0.23
N TYR A 266 33.28 -25.52 0.71
CA TYR A 266 32.54 -26.68 1.22
C TYR A 266 32.25 -27.70 0.12
N ALA A 267 31.92 -27.27 -1.09
CA ALA A 267 31.70 -28.17 -2.22
C ALA A 267 33.01 -28.91 -2.60
N GLU A 268 34.12 -28.18 -2.73
CA GLU A 268 35.43 -28.78 -3.04
C GLU A 268 35.90 -29.73 -1.94
N ASN A 269 35.68 -29.39 -0.66
CA ASN A 269 36.02 -30.25 0.46
C ASN A 269 35.14 -31.52 0.48
N GLN A 270 33.86 -31.39 0.15
CA GLN A 270 32.96 -32.54 0.04
C GLN A 270 33.38 -33.47 -1.10
N ASP A 271 33.78 -32.93 -2.25
CA ASP A 271 34.30 -33.72 -3.37
C ASP A 271 35.58 -34.49 -2.99
N LEU A 272 36.46 -33.89 -2.18
CA LEU A 272 37.65 -34.57 -1.66
C LEU A 272 37.28 -35.72 -0.73
N LEU A 273 36.35 -35.49 0.19
CA LEU A 273 35.84 -36.53 1.10
C LEU A 273 35.16 -37.67 0.32
N ASP A 274 34.40 -37.36 -0.72
CA ASP A 274 33.73 -38.36 -1.55
C ASP A 274 34.75 -39.20 -2.34
N ARG A 275 35.85 -38.59 -2.81
CA ARG A 275 36.97 -39.31 -3.43
C ARG A 275 37.73 -40.20 -2.45
N ASP A 276 37.92 -39.75 -1.21
CA ASP A 276 38.52 -40.56 -0.15
C ASP A 276 37.61 -41.72 0.25
N ALA A 277 36.30 -41.47 0.37
CA ALA A 277 35.30 -42.49 0.66
C ALA A 277 35.20 -43.52 -0.48
N ALA A 278 35.32 -43.11 -1.75
CA ALA A 278 35.43 -44.03 -2.88
C ALA A 278 36.69 -44.89 -2.78
N ARG A 279 37.88 -44.30 -2.58
CA ARG A 279 39.13 -45.05 -2.39
C ARG A 279 39.08 -46.05 -1.24
N LEU A 280 38.46 -45.67 -0.13
CA LEU A 280 38.28 -46.56 1.02
C LEU A 280 37.32 -47.71 0.72
N ARG A 281 36.30 -47.51 -0.12
CA ARG A 281 35.42 -48.59 -0.57
C ARG A 281 36.18 -49.56 -1.47
N ASP A 282 36.91 -49.07 -2.46
CA ASP A 282 37.71 -49.90 -3.37
C ASP A 282 38.72 -50.76 -2.57
N ALA A 283 39.43 -50.14 -1.62
CA ALA A 283 40.37 -50.85 -0.75
C ALA A 283 39.66 -51.89 0.15
N LYS A 284 38.45 -51.60 0.65
CA LYS A 284 37.65 -52.59 1.41
C LYS A 284 37.23 -53.76 0.53
N GLU A 285 36.81 -53.50 -0.72
CA GLU A 285 36.46 -54.56 -1.67
C GLU A 285 37.67 -55.43 -2.01
N GLU A 286 38.86 -54.84 -2.16
CA GLU A 286 40.10 -55.60 -2.33
C GLU A 286 40.44 -56.44 -1.10
N ILE A 287 40.29 -55.88 0.12
CA ILE A 287 40.48 -56.63 1.36
C ILE A 287 39.50 -57.81 1.45
N GLU A 288 38.23 -57.63 1.09
CA GLU A 288 37.26 -58.72 1.07
C GLU A 288 37.60 -59.78 0.02
N LYS A 289 38.06 -59.40 -1.18
CA LYS A 289 38.56 -60.35 -2.19
C LYS A 289 39.75 -61.16 -1.65
N LEU A 290 40.73 -60.50 -1.05
CA LEU A 290 41.90 -61.15 -0.45
C LEU A 290 41.52 -62.04 0.73
N LYS A 291 40.55 -61.63 1.56
CA LYS A 291 40.02 -62.48 2.64
C LYS A 291 39.38 -63.75 2.10
N LEU A 292 38.55 -63.64 1.06
CA LEU A 292 37.94 -64.80 0.40
C LEU A 292 39.02 -65.73 -0.20
N GLU A 293 40.08 -65.18 -0.79
CA GLU A 293 41.22 -65.99 -1.26
C GLU A 293 41.96 -66.67 -0.11
N VAL A 294 42.23 -65.98 0.99
CA VAL A 294 42.85 -66.56 2.19
C VAL A 294 41.97 -67.65 2.79
N GLU A 295 40.65 -67.47 2.83
CA GLU A 295 39.70 -68.48 3.30
C GLU A 295 39.69 -69.71 2.40
N LYS A 296 39.70 -69.54 1.07
CA LYS A 296 39.83 -70.65 0.11
C LYS A 296 41.14 -71.42 0.33
N LEU A 297 42.27 -70.71 0.44
CA LEU A 297 43.57 -71.33 0.69
C LEU A 297 43.61 -72.04 2.06
N ARG A 298 42.95 -71.49 3.09
CA ARG A 298 42.80 -72.15 4.39
C ARG A 298 41.93 -73.39 4.32
N ALA A 299 40.84 -73.37 3.56
CA ALA A 299 39.98 -74.53 3.34
C ALA A 299 40.74 -75.64 2.61
N GLU A 300 41.47 -75.31 1.54
CA GLU A 300 42.32 -76.25 0.80
C GLU A 300 43.44 -76.84 1.68
N ALA A 301 44.11 -76.02 2.49
CA ALA A 301 45.12 -76.50 3.45
C ALA A 301 44.50 -77.36 4.56
N GLY A 302 43.29 -77.02 5.01
CA GLY A 302 42.49 -77.80 5.94
C GLY A 302 42.14 -79.19 5.39
N ASP A 303 41.65 -79.26 4.15
CA ASP A 303 41.31 -80.50 3.46
C ASP A 303 42.54 -81.38 3.22
N GLN A 304 43.70 -80.79 2.89
CA GLN A 304 44.97 -81.52 2.82
C GLN A 304 45.39 -82.11 4.18
N SER A 305 45.24 -81.34 5.26
CA SER A 305 45.51 -81.80 6.64
C SER A 305 44.55 -82.91 7.08
N VAL A 306 43.26 -82.79 6.77
CA VAL A 306 42.25 -83.82 7.04
C VAL A 306 42.54 -85.08 6.22
N GLY A 307 42.91 -84.94 4.94
CA GLY A 307 43.34 -86.05 4.09
C GLY A 307 44.58 -86.76 4.63
N GLN A 308 45.60 -86.03 5.10
CA GLN A 308 46.78 -86.61 5.76
C GLN A 308 46.41 -87.31 7.08
N LYS A 309 45.58 -86.69 7.93
CA LYS A 309 45.10 -87.29 9.18
C LYS A 309 44.27 -88.55 8.93
N LYS A 310 43.44 -88.57 7.88
CA LYS A 310 42.68 -89.75 7.47
C LYS A 310 43.62 -90.87 7.02
N ARG A 311 44.62 -90.59 6.19
CA ARG A 311 45.66 -91.57 5.80
C ARG A 311 46.45 -92.10 7.00
N LEU A 312 46.78 -91.26 7.98
CA LEU A 312 47.44 -91.69 9.22
C LEU A 312 46.52 -92.52 10.11
N ARG A 313 45.23 -92.16 10.21
CA ARG A 313 44.21 -92.97 10.92
C ARG A 313 44.00 -94.31 10.25
N ASP A 314 43.94 -94.36 8.92
CA ASP A 314 43.77 -95.60 8.15
C ASP A 314 45.00 -96.49 8.33
N ARG A 315 46.22 -95.93 8.26
CA ARG A 315 47.46 -96.67 8.61
C ARG A 315 47.47 -97.16 10.05
N ALA A 316 46.98 -96.36 11.00
CA ALA A 316 46.89 -96.77 12.40
C ALA A 316 45.79 -97.82 12.63
N ALA A 317 44.67 -97.74 11.91
CA ALA A 317 43.60 -98.73 11.93
C ALA A 317 44.07 -100.04 11.29
N ASP A 318 44.82 -99.99 10.19
CA ASP A 318 45.44 -101.15 9.57
C ASP A 318 46.52 -101.75 10.48
N ALA A 319 47.37 -100.92 11.11
CA ALA A 319 48.33 -101.41 12.10
C ALA A 319 47.65 -102.07 13.30
N ARG A 320 46.53 -101.51 13.79
CA ARG A 320 45.70 -102.13 14.84
C ARG A 320 45.04 -103.41 14.36
N ARG A 321 44.55 -103.44 13.12
CA ARG A 321 43.91 -104.62 12.52
C ARG A 321 44.95 -105.74 12.31
N ILE A 322 46.18 -105.40 11.92
CA ILE A 322 47.31 -106.33 11.85
C ILE A 322 47.66 -106.83 13.26
N GLN A 323 47.80 -105.94 14.25
CA GLN A 323 48.04 -106.34 15.64
C GLN A 323 46.90 -107.19 16.21
N ASP A 324 45.65 -106.88 15.89
CA ASP A 324 44.48 -107.65 16.29
C ASP A 324 44.42 -108.99 15.58
N LEU A 325 44.84 -109.10 14.31
CA LEU A 325 44.96 -110.38 13.62
C LEU A 325 46.11 -111.21 14.22
N GLU A 326 47.26 -110.61 14.51
CA GLU A 326 48.37 -111.28 15.20
C GLU A 326 48.01 -111.67 16.63
N ARG A 327 47.24 -110.84 17.33
CA ARG A 327 46.69 -111.11 18.66
C ARG A 327 45.63 -112.18 18.59
N GLN A 328 44.73 -112.16 17.62
CA GLN A 328 43.72 -113.20 17.39
C GLN A 328 44.37 -114.52 17.03
N ILE A 329 45.46 -114.53 16.27
CA ILE A 329 46.24 -115.76 16.01
C ILE A 329 46.84 -116.26 17.32
N ARG A 330 47.48 -115.40 18.11
CA ARG A 330 48.06 -115.74 19.43
C ARG A 330 47.02 -116.15 20.48
N GLU A 331 45.86 -115.49 20.48
CA GLU A 331 44.72 -115.76 21.34
C GLU A 331 43.98 -117.00 20.87
N MET A 332 43.83 -117.27 19.57
CA MET A 332 43.27 -118.51 19.05
C MET A 332 44.19 -119.71 19.35
N GLU A 333 45.52 -119.51 19.26
CA GLU A 333 46.55 -120.44 19.76
C GLU A 333 46.46 -120.63 21.30
N GLY A 334 46.09 -119.58 22.04
CA GLY A 334 45.91 -119.60 23.50
C GLY A 334 44.55 -120.15 23.98
N ILE A 335 43.48 -119.93 23.23
CA ILE A 335 42.09 -120.35 23.47
C ILE A 335 41.93 -121.84 23.10
N LEU A 336 42.72 -122.35 22.14
CA LEU A 336 42.93 -123.79 21.95
C LEU A 336 43.58 -124.46 23.18
N ARG A 337 44.29 -123.71 24.04
CA ARG A 337 44.98 -124.24 25.23
C ARG A 337 44.23 -124.08 26.55
N ARG A 338 43.24 -123.20 26.69
CA ARG A 338 42.54 -122.98 27.98
C ARG A 338 41.08 -122.57 27.78
N ARG A 339 40.17 -123.54 27.87
CA ARG A 339 38.71 -123.29 28.03
C ARG A 339 38.43 -122.80 29.46
N TYR A 340 37.83 -121.63 29.62
CA TYR A 340 36.42 -121.41 30.02
C TYR A 340 36.17 -119.89 30.19
N PRO A 341 34.96 -119.39 29.91
CA PRO A 341 34.66 -117.97 29.73
C PRO A 341 34.08 -117.29 30.98
N ASN A 342 34.07 -115.96 30.93
CA ASN A 342 33.38 -114.99 31.81
C ASN A 342 34.22 -114.45 32.98
N SER A 343 34.88 -113.30 32.75
CA SER A 343 35.38 -112.44 33.82
C SER A 343 34.80 -111.04 33.70
N LEU A 344 34.50 -110.46 34.86
CA LEU A 344 34.03 -109.11 35.19
C LEU A 344 34.41 -107.91 34.30
N PRO A 345 35.56 -107.86 33.60
CA PRO A 345 35.89 -106.76 32.68
C PRO A 345 34.83 -106.38 31.63
N ALA A 346 34.08 -107.35 31.09
CA ALA A 346 33.01 -107.05 30.12
C ALA A 346 31.82 -106.32 30.76
N LEU A 347 31.57 -106.55 32.05
CA LEU A 347 30.48 -105.92 32.80
C LEU A 347 30.82 -104.47 33.17
N ILE A 348 32.10 -104.22 33.51
CA ILE A 348 32.59 -102.89 33.90
C ILE A 348 32.60 -101.93 32.70
N TYR A 349 32.95 -102.43 31.51
CA TYR A 349 32.97 -101.63 30.29
C TYR A 349 31.56 -101.21 29.83
N ALA A 350 30.54 -102.04 30.10
CA ALA A 350 29.14 -101.71 29.78
C ALA A 350 28.54 -100.66 30.74
N ALA A 351 28.96 -100.62 32.01
CA ALA A 351 28.43 -99.68 33.00
C ALA A 351 28.95 -98.24 32.80
N ALA A 352 30.19 -98.06 32.33
CA ALA A 352 30.79 -96.74 32.15
C ALA A 352 30.27 -95.96 30.93
N ALA A 353 29.55 -96.60 30.00
CA ALA A 353 29.02 -95.96 28.80
C ALA A 353 27.64 -95.30 28.99
N ALA A 354 26.98 -95.51 30.14
CA ALA A 354 25.60 -95.08 30.38
C ALA A 354 25.47 -93.75 31.17
N GLU A 355 26.57 -93.13 31.60
CA GLU A 355 26.53 -91.99 32.52
C GLU A 355 27.13 -90.73 31.86
N LYS A 356 26.31 -89.99 31.11
CA LYS A 356 26.49 -88.58 30.70
C LYS A 356 25.30 -88.10 29.85
N SER A 357 24.17 -87.85 30.51
CA SER A 357 23.12 -87.00 29.96
C SER A 357 22.53 -86.16 31.09
N ASP A 358 23.18 -85.04 31.42
CA ASP A 358 22.57 -84.03 32.28
C ASP A 358 22.66 -82.65 31.61
N GLU A 359 21.46 -82.09 31.44
CA GLU A 359 21.05 -80.86 30.76
C GLU A 359 21.32 -79.61 31.60
N PRO A 360 22.22 -78.73 31.14
CA PRO A 360 22.06 -77.28 31.29
C PRO A 360 22.30 -76.53 29.96
N SER A 361 22.14 -77.20 28.81
CA SER A 361 22.53 -76.67 27.50
C SER A 361 21.38 -76.02 26.73
N ALA A 362 20.14 -76.47 26.93
CA ALA A 362 19.00 -75.99 26.17
C ALA A 362 18.69 -74.49 26.43
N THR A 363 18.81 -74.02 27.67
CA THR A 363 18.54 -72.61 28.04
C THR A 363 19.65 -71.64 27.59
N ARG A 364 20.90 -72.11 27.53
CA ARG A 364 22.02 -71.32 26.98
C ARG A 364 21.90 -71.16 25.47
N ASN A 365 21.49 -72.23 24.78
CA ASN A 365 21.28 -72.23 23.34
C ASN A 365 20.11 -71.34 22.89
N THR A 366 19.03 -71.24 23.69
CA THR A 366 17.90 -70.35 23.39
C THR A 366 18.26 -68.89 23.61
N VAL A 367 18.98 -68.55 24.68
CA VAL A 367 19.48 -67.19 24.92
C VAL A 367 20.46 -66.78 23.82
N GLU A 368 21.41 -67.63 23.45
CA GLU A 368 22.33 -67.36 22.34
C GLU A 368 21.61 -67.19 21.00
N PHE A 369 20.53 -67.94 20.74
CA PHE A 369 19.72 -67.79 19.54
C PHE A 369 19.00 -66.44 19.51
N LEU A 370 18.41 -66.02 20.64
CA LEU A 370 17.75 -64.73 20.78
C LEU A 370 18.75 -63.57 20.66
N GLU A 371 19.93 -63.68 21.26
CA GLU A 371 21.01 -62.70 21.11
C GLU A 371 21.47 -62.59 19.65
N ARG A 372 21.63 -63.71 18.94
CA ARG A 372 21.94 -63.69 17.49
C ARG A 372 20.81 -63.08 16.67
N ARG A 373 19.55 -63.30 17.06
CA ARG A 373 18.39 -62.72 16.37
C ARG A 373 18.29 -61.21 16.62
N ILE A 374 18.52 -60.76 17.85
CA ILE A 374 18.57 -59.34 18.22
C ILE A 374 19.70 -58.65 17.44
N LYS A 375 20.92 -59.20 17.44
CA LYS A 375 22.04 -58.65 16.67
C LYS A 375 21.75 -58.58 15.16
N LYS A 376 21.06 -59.56 14.60
CA LYS A 376 20.61 -59.52 13.20
C LYS A 376 19.57 -58.41 12.95
N LEU A 377 18.59 -58.27 13.84
CA LEU A 377 17.56 -57.23 13.72
C LEU A 377 18.14 -55.83 13.92
N GLU A 378 19.10 -55.67 14.84
CA GLU A 378 19.85 -54.42 15.04
C GLU A 378 20.65 -54.07 13.77
N GLY A 379 21.35 -55.02 13.16
CA GLY A 379 22.05 -54.81 11.89
C GLY A 379 21.13 -54.53 10.70
N GLU A 380 19.95 -55.16 10.63
CA GLU A 380 18.93 -54.87 9.62
C GLU A 380 18.32 -53.47 9.81
N LEU A 381 18.15 -53.01 11.05
CA LEU A 381 17.70 -51.64 11.36
C LEU A 381 18.76 -50.61 11.00
N GLU A 382 20.01 -50.84 11.39
CA GLU A 382 21.13 -49.97 11.03
C GLU A 382 21.34 -49.90 9.51
N GLY A 383 21.21 -51.03 8.81
CA GLY A 383 21.22 -51.09 7.35
C GLY A 383 20.11 -50.28 6.70
N LYS A 384 18.87 -50.37 7.21
CA LYS A 384 17.73 -49.56 6.74
C LYS A 384 17.93 -48.08 7.00
N ASP A 385 18.49 -47.71 8.15
CA ASP A 385 18.81 -46.31 8.47
C ASP A 385 19.90 -45.77 7.55
N ASP A 386 20.91 -46.58 7.22
CA ASP A 386 21.95 -46.20 6.27
C ASP A 386 21.43 -46.10 4.84
N GLU A 387 20.52 -46.97 4.43
CA GLU A 387 19.80 -46.87 3.15
C GLU A 387 18.92 -45.62 3.09
N ALA A 388 18.17 -45.31 4.15
CA ALA A 388 17.36 -44.10 4.24
C ALA A 388 18.23 -42.84 4.19
N LYS A 389 19.37 -42.81 4.91
CA LYS A 389 20.34 -41.71 4.85
C LYS A 389 20.95 -41.56 3.45
N LYS A 390 21.29 -42.68 2.77
CA LYS A 390 21.79 -42.66 1.39
C LYS A 390 20.71 -42.15 0.42
N SER A 391 19.47 -42.59 0.57
CA SER A 391 18.33 -42.14 -0.25
C SER A 391 18.04 -40.66 -0.04
N LEU A 392 18.07 -40.18 1.21
CA LEU A 392 17.90 -38.76 1.54
C LEU A 392 19.00 -37.92 0.90
N ARG A 393 20.27 -38.32 1.05
CA ARG A 393 21.40 -37.64 0.40
C ARG A 393 21.26 -37.62 -1.12
N SER A 394 20.87 -38.74 -1.74
CA SER A 394 20.62 -38.79 -3.19
C SER A 394 19.49 -37.85 -3.60
N MET A 395 18.41 -37.76 -2.81
CA MET A 395 17.31 -36.83 -3.08
C MET A 395 17.75 -35.37 -2.94
N GLU A 396 18.52 -35.05 -1.90
CA GLU A 396 19.10 -33.71 -1.68
C GLU A 396 20.02 -33.31 -2.83
N GLN A 397 20.84 -34.25 -3.34
CA GLN A 397 21.68 -34.03 -4.50
C GLN A 397 20.85 -33.75 -5.77
N GLN A 398 19.77 -34.51 -6.00
CA GLN A 398 18.86 -34.23 -7.13
C GLN A 398 18.18 -32.86 -6.97
N PHE A 399 17.75 -32.51 -5.76
CA PHE A 399 17.15 -31.21 -5.48
C PHE A 399 18.14 -30.07 -5.73
N GLN A 400 19.36 -30.18 -5.24
CA GLN A 400 20.42 -29.19 -5.49
C GLN A 400 20.75 -29.08 -6.97
N LYS A 401 20.82 -30.19 -7.70
CA LYS A 401 21.04 -30.19 -9.16
C LYS A 401 19.92 -29.45 -9.90
N ILE A 402 18.66 -29.76 -9.59
CA ILE A 402 17.50 -29.09 -10.20
C ILE A 402 17.46 -27.60 -9.82
N LYS A 403 17.76 -27.27 -8.57
CA LYS A 403 17.86 -25.88 -8.10
C LYS A 403 18.92 -25.11 -8.89
N MET A 404 20.12 -25.67 -9.05
CA MET A 404 21.18 -25.04 -9.85
C MET A 404 20.77 -24.86 -11.32
N GLN A 405 20.06 -25.82 -11.92
CA GLN A 405 19.54 -25.69 -13.29
C GLN A 405 18.49 -24.58 -13.40
N TYR A 406 17.59 -24.45 -12.44
CA TYR A 406 16.60 -23.35 -12.42
C TYR A 406 17.25 -22.00 -12.13
N GLU A 407 18.23 -21.93 -11.24
CA GLU A 407 18.99 -20.71 -10.97
C GLU A 407 19.78 -20.28 -12.21
N GLN A 408 20.43 -21.21 -12.92
CA GLN A 408 21.08 -20.93 -14.20
C GLN A 408 20.07 -20.45 -15.24
N ARG A 409 18.90 -21.10 -15.35
CA ARG A 409 17.86 -20.68 -16.29
C ARG A 409 17.28 -19.31 -15.96
N LEU A 410 17.12 -18.99 -14.67
CA LEU A 410 16.71 -17.67 -14.21
C LEU A 410 17.76 -16.63 -14.61
N VAL A 411 19.03 -16.89 -14.37
CA VAL A 411 20.13 -16.00 -14.78
C VAL A 411 20.16 -15.81 -16.30
N GLU A 412 19.97 -16.87 -17.09
CA GLU A 412 19.87 -16.76 -18.55
C GLU A 412 18.67 -15.90 -18.97
N LEU A 413 17.51 -16.08 -18.34
CA LEU A 413 16.30 -15.30 -18.64
C LEU A 413 16.45 -13.84 -18.20
N GLU A 414 17.09 -13.59 -17.05
CA GLU A 414 17.45 -12.26 -16.59
C GLU A 414 18.45 -11.59 -17.53
N GLN A 415 19.45 -12.34 -18.04
CA GLN A 415 20.38 -11.85 -19.06
C GLN A 415 19.69 -11.58 -20.39
N LEU A 416 18.74 -12.43 -20.81
CA LEU A 416 17.94 -12.21 -22.02
C LEU A 416 16.99 -11.03 -21.86
N LEU A 417 16.40 -10.83 -20.69
CA LEU A 417 15.61 -9.64 -20.36
C LEU A 417 16.49 -8.40 -20.35
N ALA A 418 17.64 -8.43 -19.66
CA ALA A 418 18.59 -7.34 -19.63
C ALA A 418 19.11 -7.02 -21.05
N TYR A 419 19.42 -8.04 -21.85
CA TYR A 419 19.79 -7.88 -23.26
C TYR A 419 18.64 -7.29 -24.08
N LYS A 420 17.39 -7.74 -23.88
CA LYS A 420 16.22 -7.15 -24.51
C LYS A 420 16.05 -5.68 -24.13
N PHE A 421 16.09 -5.36 -22.84
CA PHE A 421 16.04 -3.99 -22.32
C PHE A 421 17.19 -3.12 -22.86
N MET A 422 18.42 -3.66 -22.97
CA MET A 422 19.59 -2.97 -23.55
C MET A 422 19.52 -2.88 -25.09
N SER A 423 18.82 -3.79 -25.75
CA SER A 423 18.56 -3.75 -27.20
C SER A 423 17.35 -2.89 -27.57
N GLU A 424 16.39 -2.73 -26.64
CA GLU A 424 15.22 -1.85 -26.73
C GLU A 424 15.54 -0.42 -26.26
N SER A 425 16.69 -0.19 -25.62
CA SER A 425 17.17 1.16 -25.29
C SER A 425 18.70 1.24 -25.46
N PRO A 426 19.25 1.81 -26.55
CA PRO A 426 18.72 2.87 -27.42
C PRO A 426 18.76 2.52 -28.93
N LYS A 427 17.58 2.31 -29.53
CA LYS A 427 17.35 2.75 -30.92
C LYS A 427 16.85 4.20 -31.01
N LEU A 428 17.09 5.02 -29.97
CA LEU A 428 17.04 6.49 -30.05
C LEU A 428 18.26 7.09 -30.79
N ASN A 429 18.79 6.38 -31.78
CA ASN A 429 19.75 6.90 -32.77
C ASN A 429 19.49 6.35 -34.20
N GLY A 430 18.40 5.60 -34.41
CA GLY A 430 17.90 5.22 -35.74
C GLY A 430 16.72 6.09 -36.22
N ASP A 431 15.95 6.65 -35.29
CA ASP A 431 14.80 7.52 -35.59
C ASP A 431 15.16 9.01 -35.73
N LYS A 432 16.44 9.36 -35.87
CA LYS A 432 16.77 10.71 -36.35
C LYS A 432 16.43 10.89 -37.83
N GLY A 433 16.42 9.80 -38.61
CA GLY A 433 15.97 9.82 -40.00
C GLY A 433 14.45 9.98 -40.08
N SER A 434 13.70 9.09 -39.45
CA SER A 434 12.22 9.11 -39.51
C SER A 434 11.62 10.31 -38.77
N SER A 435 12.19 10.74 -37.64
CA SER A 435 11.74 11.95 -36.93
C SER A 435 12.11 13.22 -37.69
N ALA A 436 13.28 13.29 -38.35
CA ALA A 436 13.61 14.44 -39.20
C ALA A 436 12.78 14.44 -40.49
N GLU A 437 12.50 13.27 -41.08
CA GLU A 437 11.61 13.14 -42.24
C GLU A 437 10.17 13.50 -41.86
N LEU A 438 9.66 13.04 -40.73
CA LEU A 438 8.34 13.42 -40.21
C LEU A 438 8.28 14.90 -39.81
N GLU A 439 9.34 15.46 -39.21
CA GLU A 439 9.42 16.90 -38.91
C GLU A 439 9.49 17.72 -40.20
N GLN A 440 10.19 17.24 -41.22
CA GLN A 440 10.29 17.89 -42.51
C GLN A 440 9.01 17.74 -43.32
N GLU A 441 8.29 16.62 -43.23
CA GLU A 441 6.95 16.44 -43.77
C GLU A 441 5.94 17.34 -43.05
N LEU A 442 6.02 17.47 -41.72
CA LEU A 442 5.20 18.41 -40.95
C LEU A 442 5.50 19.86 -41.31
N GLN A 443 6.77 20.19 -41.56
CA GLN A 443 7.19 21.51 -41.99
C GLN A 443 6.73 21.79 -43.43
N ASN A 444 6.89 20.84 -44.35
CA ASN A 444 6.36 20.93 -45.71
C ASN A 444 4.82 21.02 -45.73
N LEU A 445 4.13 20.31 -44.83
CA LEU A 445 2.68 20.39 -44.68
C LEU A 445 2.25 21.75 -44.12
N LYS A 446 3.01 22.31 -43.18
CA LYS A 446 2.79 23.68 -42.67
C LYS A 446 3.04 24.73 -43.75
N ASP A 447 4.09 24.58 -44.54
CA ASP A 447 4.43 25.51 -45.61
C ASP A 447 3.40 25.45 -46.74
N THR A 448 2.95 24.26 -47.12
CA THR A 448 1.84 24.09 -48.09
C THR A 448 0.54 24.68 -47.56
N HIS A 449 0.18 24.44 -46.29
CA HIS A 449 -0.98 25.08 -45.67
C HIS A 449 -0.82 26.60 -45.64
N GLN A 450 0.36 27.11 -45.31
CA GLN A 450 0.61 28.55 -45.29
C GLN A 450 0.53 29.17 -46.69
N VAL A 451 0.99 28.47 -47.74
CA VAL A 451 0.83 28.90 -49.13
C VAL A 451 -0.64 28.87 -49.55
N THR A 452 -1.40 27.83 -49.19
CA THR A 452 -2.85 27.79 -49.48
C THR A 452 -3.61 28.90 -48.74
N VAL A 453 -3.26 29.18 -47.49
CA VAL A 453 -3.86 30.29 -46.73
C VAL A 453 -3.53 31.62 -47.39
N LYS A 454 -2.28 31.85 -47.82
CA LYS A 454 -1.89 33.06 -48.56
C LYS A 454 -2.60 33.16 -49.92
N SER A 455 -2.77 32.05 -50.63
CA SER A 455 -3.52 31.99 -51.89
C SER A 455 -4.99 32.33 -51.69
N LEU A 456 -5.63 31.75 -50.67
CA LEU A 456 -7.02 32.04 -50.32
C LEU A 456 -7.19 33.48 -49.83
N GLN A 457 -6.21 34.02 -49.09
CA GLN A 457 -6.19 35.43 -48.70
C GLN A 457 -6.08 36.34 -49.92
N ALA A 458 -5.21 36.02 -50.89
CA ALA A 458 -5.11 36.75 -52.15
C ALA A 458 -6.40 36.66 -52.97
N GLU A 459 -7.03 35.48 -53.03
CA GLU A 459 -8.33 35.31 -53.71
C GLU A 459 -9.45 36.11 -53.03
N ILE A 460 -9.47 36.15 -51.70
CA ILE A 460 -10.40 37.00 -50.94
C ILE A 460 -10.14 38.48 -51.24
N GLU A 461 -8.89 38.90 -51.34
CA GLU A 461 -8.51 40.28 -51.63
C GLU A 461 -8.84 40.67 -53.08
N ASP A 462 -8.62 39.76 -54.03
CA ASP A 462 -9.04 39.89 -55.42
C ASP A 462 -10.56 39.96 -55.54
N LEU A 463 -11.32 39.07 -54.88
CA LEU A 463 -12.79 39.12 -54.84
C LEU A 463 -13.30 40.39 -54.17
N LYS A 464 -12.60 40.89 -53.16
CA LYS A 464 -12.93 42.16 -52.50
C LYS A 464 -12.65 43.35 -53.42
N SER A 465 -11.58 43.29 -54.21
CA SER A 465 -11.26 44.29 -55.23
C SER A 465 -12.25 44.24 -56.41
N GLN A 466 -12.69 43.05 -56.83
CA GLN A 466 -13.74 42.89 -57.84
C GLN A 466 -15.07 43.43 -57.32
N ASN A 467 -15.42 43.17 -56.06
CA ASN A 467 -16.62 43.75 -55.44
C ASN A 467 -16.53 45.28 -55.33
N SER A 468 -15.36 45.84 -55.03
CA SER A 468 -15.20 47.30 -55.00
C SER A 468 -15.25 47.90 -56.40
N GLN A 469 -14.71 47.23 -57.42
CA GLN A 469 -14.85 47.61 -58.82
C GLN A 469 -16.29 47.52 -59.33
N LEU A 470 -17.03 46.46 -58.97
CA LEU A 470 -18.46 46.31 -59.29
C LEU A 470 -19.30 47.39 -58.59
N LYS A 471 -18.98 47.75 -57.35
CA LYS A 471 -19.57 48.89 -56.62
C LYS A 471 -19.25 50.24 -57.27
N LEU A 472 -18.07 50.40 -57.88
CA LEU A 472 -17.70 51.60 -58.63
C LEU A 472 -18.35 51.63 -60.03
N ARG A 473 -18.59 50.47 -60.65
CA ARG A 473 -19.34 50.35 -61.91
C ARG A 473 -20.81 50.72 -61.72
N THR A 474 -21.47 50.19 -60.69
CA THR A 474 -22.84 50.59 -60.33
C THR A 474 -22.96 52.10 -60.05
N LYS A 475 -21.93 52.72 -59.47
CA LYS A 475 -21.90 54.18 -59.27
C LYS A 475 -21.61 55.00 -60.54
N ARG A 476 -21.01 54.40 -61.58
CA ARG A 476 -20.83 55.06 -62.89
C ARG A 476 -22.06 54.87 -63.79
N ASP A 477 -22.74 53.74 -63.66
CA ASP A 477 -23.95 53.42 -64.42
C ASP A 477 -25.20 54.20 -63.93
N ASP A 478 -25.12 54.84 -62.75
CA ASP A 478 -26.17 55.73 -62.22
C ASP A 478 -26.21 57.12 -62.87
N LYS A 479 -25.23 57.49 -63.72
CA LYS A 479 -25.26 58.78 -64.44
C LYS A 479 -25.77 58.71 -65.88
N ASP A 480 -25.86 57.53 -66.47
CA ASP A 480 -26.24 57.35 -67.88
C ASP A 480 -27.31 56.26 -68.06
N LEU A 481 -28.46 56.35 -67.37
CA LEU A 481 -29.62 55.49 -67.65
C LEU A 481 -30.94 56.09 -67.14
N GLU A 482 -31.21 57.35 -67.50
CA GLU A 482 -32.60 57.72 -67.81
C GLU A 482 -32.99 57.01 -69.12
N CYS A 483 -34.12 56.28 -69.10
CA CYS A 483 -34.76 55.60 -70.23
C CYS A 483 -34.42 54.10 -70.46
N ALA A 484 -34.98 53.21 -69.62
CA ALA A 484 -35.62 51.95 -70.05
C ALA A 484 -36.36 51.27 -68.88
N GLY A 485 -37.63 50.92 -69.09
CA GLY A 485 -38.48 50.30 -68.07
C GLY A 485 -38.30 48.78 -67.90
N SER A 486 -38.60 48.32 -66.66
CA SER A 486 -38.97 46.95 -66.21
C SER A 486 -37.92 45.83 -66.25
N PRO A 487 -37.51 45.32 -65.06
CA PRO A 487 -38.00 43.99 -64.61
C PRO A 487 -38.38 43.91 -63.11
N ALA A 488 -38.11 44.95 -62.32
CA ALA A 488 -38.26 44.91 -60.86
C ALA A 488 -39.72 44.79 -60.37
N LYS A 489 -40.70 45.29 -61.14
CA LYS A 489 -42.13 45.22 -60.74
C LYS A 489 -42.74 43.82 -60.88
N GLN A 490 -42.19 42.94 -61.72
CA GLN A 490 -42.72 41.59 -61.92
C GLN A 490 -42.24 40.59 -60.85
N GLY A 491 -41.04 40.80 -60.29
CA GLY A 491 -40.54 40.03 -59.15
C GLY A 491 -41.36 40.27 -57.88
N ASN A 492 -41.67 41.53 -57.59
CA ASN A 492 -42.44 41.90 -56.39
C ASN A 492 -43.89 41.39 -56.43
N ALA A 493 -44.53 41.36 -57.61
CA ALA A 493 -45.88 40.80 -57.76
C ALA A 493 -45.92 39.28 -57.60
N LYS A 494 -44.86 38.55 -58.00
CA LYS A 494 -44.76 37.09 -57.81
C LYS A 494 -44.44 36.73 -56.35
N LEU A 495 -43.59 37.52 -55.69
CA LEU A 495 -43.29 37.37 -54.26
C LEU A 495 -44.52 37.56 -53.39
N LEU A 496 -45.36 38.57 -53.68
CA LEU A 496 -46.61 38.78 -52.95
C LEU A 496 -47.60 37.61 -53.13
N LYS A 497 -47.75 37.08 -54.34
CA LYS A 497 -48.61 35.90 -54.59
C LYS A 497 -48.12 34.65 -53.87
N LEU A 498 -46.81 34.38 -53.90
CA LEU A 498 -46.21 33.26 -53.15
C LEU A 498 -46.36 33.43 -51.64
N SER A 499 -46.30 34.66 -51.13
CA SER A 499 -46.53 34.94 -49.70
C SER A 499 -47.97 34.69 -49.29
N GLU A 500 -48.94 35.02 -50.15
CA GLU A 500 -50.37 34.81 -49.92
C GLU A 500 -50.73 33.31 -50.01
N GLU A 501 -50.15 32.59 -50.98
CA GLU A 501 -50.25 31.13 -51.09
C GLU A 501 -49.65 30.42 -49.87
N LEU A 502 -48.48 30.86 -49.38
CA LEU A 502 -47.89 30.33 -48.14
C LEU A 502 -48.80 30.54 -46.92
N LEU A 503 -49.44 31.71 -46.80
CA LEU A 503 -50.39 31.97 -45.71
C LEU A 503 -51.63 31.07 -45.81
N THR A 504 -52.14 30.80 -47.01
CA THR A 504 -53.28 29.88 -47.19
C THR A 504 -52.90 28.44 -46.86
N LYS A 505 -51.71 27.99 -47.27
CA LYS A 505 -51.20 26.64 -46.96
C LYS A 505 -50.90 26.47 -45.48
N ASN A 506 -50.43 27.51 -44.79
CA ASN A 506 -50.24 27.47 -43.34
C ASN A 506 -51.57 27.32 -42.59
N LYS A 507 -52.64 27.98 -43.05
CA LYS A 507 -53.99 27.79 -42.51
C LYS A 507 -54.50 26.37 -42.75
N GLU A 508 -54.29 25.83 -43.94
CA GLU A 508 -54.64 24.44 -44.29
C GLU A 508 -53.87 23.42 -43.43
N ILE A 509 -52.57 23.65 -43.17
CA ILE A 509 -51.76 22.81 -42.28
C ILE A 509 -52.29 22.88 -40.84
N GLN A 510 -52.68 24.06 -40.35
CA GLN A 510 -53.28 24.20 -39.02
C GLN A 510 -54.64 23.50 -38.91
N GLU A 511 -55.47 23.56 -39.95
CA GLU A 511 -56.73 22.82 -40.01
C GLU A 511 -56.50 21.31 -40.03
N LEU A 512 -55.59 20.83 -40.87
CA LEU A 512 -55.19 19.42 -40.92
C LEU A 512 -54.63 18.95 -39.57
N THR A 513 -53.84 19.77 -38.89
CA THR A 513 -53.29 19.45 -37.56
C THR A 513 -54.43 19.28 -36.54
N LYS A 514 -55.42 20.18 -36.55
CA LYS A 514 -56.63 20.05 -35.72
C LYS A 514 -57.45 18.80 -36.07
N THR A 515 -57.52 18.40 -37.35
CA THR A 515 -58.19 17.15 -37.75
C THR A 515 -57.43 15.91 -37.28
N VAL A 516 -56.09 15.91 -37.37
CA VAL A 516 -55.25 14.82 -36.87
C VAL A 516 -55.37 14.70 -35.36
N GLU A 517 -55.36 15.81 -34.62
CA GLU A 517 -55.59 15.82 -33.17
C GLU A 517 -56.97 15.27 -32.80
N LYS A 518 -58.02 15.60 -33.57
CA LYS A 518 -59.36 15.03 -33.37
C LYS A 518 -59.37 13.52 -33.63
N LEU A 519 -58.78 13.07 -34.72
CA LEU A 519 -58.68 11.64 -35.05
C LEU A 519 -57.82 10.87 -34.03
N GLN A 520 -56.76 11.49 -33.50
CA GLN A 520 -55.95 10.91 -32.41
C GLN A 520 -56.75 10.82 -31.10
N LYS A 521 -57.56 11.84 -30.76
CA LYS A 521 -58.46 11.81 -29.61
C LYS A 521 -59.54 10.73 -29.77
N GLU A 522 -60.15 10.61 -30.95
CA GLU A 522 -61.11 9.55 -31.27
C GLU A 522 -60.46 8.16 -31.19
N ARG A 523 -59.23 7.99 -31.71
CA ARG A 523 -58.45 6.75 -31.57
C ARG A 523 -58.16 6.41 -30.12
N MET A 524 -57.82 7.38 -29.28
CA MET A 524 -57.63 7.18 -27.83
C MET A 524 -58.93 6.75 -27.13
N VAL A 525 -60.08 7.30 -27.51
CA VAL A 525 -61.40 6.91 -26.98
C VAL A 525 -61.82 5.50 -27.45
N MET A 526 -61.51 5.14 -28.69
CA MET A 526 -61.74 3.79 -29.22
C MET A 526 -60.82 2.75 -28.57
N LEU A 527 -59.58 3.11 -28.24
CA LEU A 527 -58.65 2.23 -27.53
C LEU A 527 -59.00 2.10 -26.04
N SER A 528 -59.49 3.15 -25.38
CA SER A 528 -59.90 3.10 -23.97
C SER A 528 -61.19 2.30 -23.76
N SER A 529 -62.12 2.33 -24.72
CA SER A 529 -63.34 1.50 -24.71
C SER A 529 -63.09 0.03 -25.06
N HIS A 530 -62.00 -0.29 -25.79
CA HIS A 530 -61.64 -1.67 -26.11
C HIS A 530 -60.97 -2.43 -24.94
N ASN A 531 -60.37 -1.72 -23.99
CA ASN A 531 -59.65 -2.31 -22.84
C ASN A 531 -60.54 -2.83 -21.69
N LEU A 532 -61.87 -2.74 -21.81
CA LEU A 532 -62.83 -3.29 -20.83
C LEU A 532 -63.45 -4.64 -21.26
N ARG A 533 -63.08 -5.21 -22.41
CA ARG A 533 -63.72 -6.43 -22.96
C ARG A 533 -62.83 -7.68 -23.06
N THR A 534 -61.66 -7.70 -22.43
CA THR A 534 -60.79 -8.89 -22.46
C THR A 534 -60.23 -9.24 -21.08
N LYS A 535 -61.00 -10.03 -20.34
CA LYS A 535 -60.52 -10.98 -19.33
C LYS A 535 -60.81 -12.42 -19.80
N PRO A 536 -60.03 -13.40 -19.34
CA PRO A 536 -59.55 -14.52 -20.15
C PRO A 536 -60.42 -15.77 -20.00
N ASN A 537 -60.41 -16.66 -21.00
CA ASN A 537 -60.83 -18.04 -20.82
C ASN A 537 -60.04 -19.01 -21.72
N ASN A 538 -59.25 -19.84 -21.05
CA ASN A 538 -58.91 -21.24 -21.32
C ASN A 538 -59.39 -21.87 -22.64
N LYS A 539 -58.45 -22.42 -23.43
CA LYS A 539 -58.24 -23.87 -23.63
C LYS A 539 -57.34 -24.18 -24.84
N GLU A 540 -56.30 -24.95 -24.56
CA GLU A 540 -55.88 -26.20 -25.24
C GLU A 540 -55.64 -26.26 -26.75
N ASN A 541 -54.42 -26.69 -27.05
CA ASN A 541 -54.01 -27.68 -28.06
C ASN A 541 -54.01 -27.25 -29.53
N SER A 542 -52.81 -27.21 -30.13
CA SER A 542 -52.32 -28.28 -31.03
C SER A 542 -51.07 -27.80 -31.77
N THR A 543 -49.93 -28.35 -31.37
CA THR A 543 -48.70 -28.39 -32.18
C THR A 543 -48.91 -29.28 -33.39
N GLU A 544 -48.53 -28.82 -34.58
CA GLU A 544 -47.63 -29.53 -35.51
C GLU A 544 -47.57 -28.81 -36.87
N ILE A 545 -46.35 -28.47 -37.28
CA ILE A 545 -45.74 -28.75 -38.59
C ILE A 545 -44.54 -27.79 -38.74
N LEU A 546 -43.34 -28.35 -38.53
CA LEU A 546 -42.07 -27.71 -38.85
C LEU A 546 -41.17 -28.79 -39.44
N LYS A 547 -41.08 -28.82 -40.79
CA LYS A 547 -39.91 -29.21 -41.59
C LYS A 547 -40.31 -29.16 -43.07
N LYS A 548 -39.87 -28.12 -43.79
CA LYS A 548 -38.61 -28.03 -44.53
C LYS A 548 -38.65 -28.82 -45.84
N ASN A 549 -38.68 -28.07 -46.94
CA ASN A 549 -37.64 -28.01 -47.98
C ASN A 549 -38.23 -27.99 -49.40
N SER A 550 -37.89 -26.91 -50.10
CA SER A 550 -37.44 -26.85 -51.49
C SER A 550 -38.12 -27.76 -52.51
N ALA A 551 -38.78 -27.15 -53.50
CA ALA A 551 -38.15 -26.88 -54.79
C ALA A 551 -39.18 -26.29 -55.76
N ALA A 552 -38.70 -25.32 -56.54
CA ALA A 552 -38.91 -25.14 -57.96
C ALA A 552 -40.32 -25.13 -58.57
N THR A 553 -40.45 -24.15 -59.47
CA THR A 553 -41.16 -24.19 -60.76
C THR A 553 -42.68 -24.00 -60.80
N ASP A 554 -43.00 -22.86 -61.42
CA ASP A 554 -43.91 -22.72 -62.56
C ASP A 554 -45.40 -22.43 -62.27
N LYS A 555 -45.84 -21.30 -62.86
CA LYS A 555 -47.16 -21.06 -63.45
C LYS A 555 -48.42 -21.30 -62.59
N ARG A 556 -49.12 -20.21 -62.26
CA ARG A 556 -50.40 -19.83 -62.91
C ARG A 556 -51.15 -18.76 -62.10
N HIS A 557 -51.44 -17.69 -62.83
CA HIS A 557 -52.65 -16.88 -62.81
C HIS A 557 -53.90 -17.39 -62.05
N CYS A 558 -54.51 -16.42 -61.38
CA CYS A 558 -55.91 -15.97 -61.54
C CYS A 558 -57.00 -16.41 -60.56
N SER A 559 -57.75 -15.37 -60.17
CA SER A 559 -59.21 -15.27 -60.08
C SER A 559 -59.87 -15.66 -58.77
N SER A 560 -60.54 -14.66 -58.17
CA SER A 560 -62.00 -14.56 -57.93
C SER A 560 -62.22 -13.78 -56.64
N SER A 561 -62.44 -12.46 -56.65
CA SER A 561 -63.66 -11.75 -57.04
C SER A 561 -64.94 -12.32 -56.43
N GLU A 562 -65.33 -11.76 -55.28
CA GLU A 562 -66.64 -11.20 -54.90
C GLU A 562 -66.65 -10.95 -53.36
N PRO A 563 -67.59 -10.18 -52.75
CA PRO A 563 -68.67 -9.37 -53.34
C PRO A 563 -68.86 -7.95 -52.72
N PHE A 564 -69.61 -7.09 -53.46
CA PHE A 564 -70.68 -6.12 -53.07
C PHE A 564 -70.64 -5.39 -51.70
N GLY A 565 -70.99 -4.10 -51.56
CA GLY A 565 -71.59 -3.06 -52.43
C GLY A 565 -71.55 -1.70 -51.71
N SER A 566 -71.65 -0.52 -52.37
CA SER A 566 -72.93 0.09 -52.80
C SER A 566 -72.70 1.37 -53.63
N GLY A 567 -73.37 1.46 -54.81
CA GLY A 567 -73.90 2.64 -55.53
C GLY A 567 -72.98 3.82 -55.91
N PHE A 568 -72.96 4.41 -57.12
CA PHE A 568 -73.91 4.37 -58.24
C PHE A 568 -73.25 4.94 -59.54
N ARG A 569 -73.42 4.19 -60.64
CA ARG A 569 -73.39 4.47 -62.10
C ARG A 569 -72.62 5.64 -62.73
N GLY A 570 -71.89 5.27 -63.79
CA GLY A 570 -71.54 6.09 -64.94
C GLY A 570 -71.00 5.22 -66.08
N ASP A 571 -71.90 4.51 -66.76
CA ASP A 571 -71.66 3.59 -67.87
C ASP A 571 -71.13 4.33 -69.12
N ARG A 572 -69.93 3.94 -69.60
CA ARG A 572 -69.54 4.02 -71.01
C ARG A 572 -68.55 2.91 -71.32
N MET A 573 -69.10 1.82 -71.84
CA MET A 573 -68.42 0.77 -72.60
C MET A 573 -67.37 1.36 -73.56
N HIS A 574 -66.07 1.20 -73.25
CA HIS A 574 -64.99 1.50 -74.18
C HIS A 574 -64.32 0.21 -74.66
N GLN A 575 -64.64 -0.06 -75.92
CA GLN A 575 -64.14 -1.04 -76.88
C GLN A 575 -62.63 -1.35 -76.74
N ALA A 576 -62.31 -2.59 -76.36
CA ALA A 576 -60.95 -3.07 -76.06
C ALA A 576 -60.07 -3.42 -77.29
N GLN A 577 -60.28 -2.79 -78.45
CA GLN A 577 -59.60 -3.21 -79.70
C GLN A 577 -58.78 -2.13 -80.43
N SER A 578 -58.48 -0.97 -79.81
CA SER A 578 -57.60 0.04 -80.43
C SER A 578 -56.25 0.30 -79.74
N PHE A 579 -55.92 -0.42 -78.66
CA PHE A 579 -54.62 -0.31 -77.94
C PHE A 579 -53.55 -1.30 -78.46
N ALA A 580 -53.65 -1.75 -79.70
CA ALA A 580 -52.79 -2.80 -80.22
C ALA A 580 -51.43 -2.23 -80.70
N GLY A 581 -50.36 -2.56 -79.97
CA GLY A 581 -48.98 -2.56 -80.47
C GLY A 581 -48.04 -1.57 -79.79
N SER A 582 -48.16 -0.28 -80.12
CA SER A 582 -47.16 0.74 -79.72
C SER A 582 -47.18 1.08 -78.23
N GLU A 583 -48.37 1.28 -77.65
CA GLU A 583 -48.48 1.61 -76.22
C GLU A 583 -48.18 0.40 -75.33
N LEU A 584 -48.60 -0.80 -75.74
CA LEU A 584 -48.27 -2.04 -75.04
C LEU A 584 -46.76 -2.31 -75.07
N SER A 585 -46.08 -2.04 -76.19
CA SER A 585 -44.62 -2.18 -76.29
C SER A 585 -43.86 -1.18 -75.43
N LYS A 586 -44.32 0.07 -75.32
CA LYS A 586 -43.74 1.07 -74.42
C LYS A 586 -43.89 0.67 -72.96
N VAL A 587 -45.08 0.22 -72.56
CA VAL A 587 -45.34 -0.25 -71.19
C VAL A 587 -44.53 -1.52 -70.86
N LEU A 588 -44.27 -2.40 -71.83
CA LEU A 588 -43.39 -3.56 -71.65
C LEU A 588 -41.92 -3.16 -71.51
N GLN A 589 -41.46 -2.17 -72.27
CA GLN A 589 -40.11 -1.64 -72.17
C GLN A 589 -39.88 -0.89 -70.84
N GLU A 590 -40.85 -0.09 -70.41
CA GLU A 590 -40.85 0.57 -69.10
C GLU A 590 -40.89 -0.47 -67.96
N ASN A 591 -41.67 -1.54 -68.09
CA ASN A 591 -41.65 -2.65 -67.13
C ASN A 591 -40.30 -3.36 -67.06
N ALA A 592 -39.60 -3.50 -68.20
CA ALA A 592 -38.25 -4.07 -68.21
C ALA A 592 -37.26 -3.14 -67.49
N GLY A 593 -37.30 -1.84 -67.78
CA GLY A 593 -36.47 -0.84 -67.09
C GLY A 593 -36.74 -0.79 -65.57
N LEU A 594 -38.02 -0.77 -65.17
CA LEU A 594 -38.40 -0.79 -63.75
C LEU A 594 -37.96 -2.08 -63.03
N LYS A 595 -37.92 -3.23 -63.72
CA LYS A 595 -37.39 -4.47 -63.16
C LYS A 595 -35.88 -4.40 -62.94
N GLU A 596 -35.14 -3.85 -63.91
CA GLU A 596 -33.69 -3.64 -63.77
C GLU A 596 -33.37 -2.65 -62.63
N GLU A 597 -34.14 -1.57 -62.51
CA GLU A 597 -34.01 -0.62 -61.39
C GLU A 597 -34.33 -1.27 -60.04
N LEU A 598 -35.39 -2.09 -59.97
CA LEU A 598 -35.72 -2.85 -58.76
C LEU A 598 -34.63 -3.87 -58.39
N GLU A 599 -34.03 -4.55 -59.37
CA GLU A 599 -32.90 -5.46 -59.14
C GLU A 599 -31.66 -4.70 -58.65
N LYS A 600 -31.35 -3.55 -59.25
CA LYS A 600 -30.24 -2.68 -58.83
C LYS A 600 -30.45 -2.17 -57.40
N LEU A 601 -31.64 -1.65 -57.07
CA LEU A 601 -31.99 -1.22 -55.72
C LEU A 601 -31.95 -2.38 -54.72
N SER A 602 -32.33 -3.60 -55.13
CA SER A 602 -32.23 -4.80 -54.29
C SER A 602 -30.78 -5.15 -53.97
N LEU A 603 -29.88 -5.05 -54.97
CA LEU A 603 -28.45 -5.28 -54.78
C LEU A 603 -27.81 -4.19 -53.92
N GLU A 604 -28.16 -2.92 -54.13
CA GLU A 604 -27.71 -1.80 -53.29
C GLU A 604 -28.17 -1.98 -51.84
N MET A 605 -29.43 -2.33 -51.58
CA MET A 605 -29.91 -2.65 -50.22
C MET A 605 -29.14 -3.81 -49.59
N LYS A 606 -28.85 -4.89 -50.35
CA LYS A 606 -28.06 -6.02 -49.84
C LYS A 606 -26.64 -5.60 -49.53
N GLN A 607 -26.02 -4.77 -50.37
CA GLN A 607 -24.67 -4.26 -50.17
C GLN A 607 -24.60 -3.35 -48.92
N GLU A 608 -25.56 -2.45 -48.75
CA GLU A 608 -25.65 -1.59 -47.55
C GLU A 608 -25.91 -2.41 -46.29
N ARG A 609 -26.73 -3.47 -46.37
CA ARG A 609 -26.94 -4.40 -45.25
C ARG A 609 -25.64 -5.11 -44.86
N VAL A 610 -24.85 -5.56 -45.83
CA VAL A 610 -23.54 -6.21 -45.56
C VAL A 610 -22.55 -5.21 -44.97
N LYS A 611 -22.48 -3.97 -45.48
CA LYS A 611 -21.63 -2.91 -44.90
C LYS A 611 -22.02 -2.60 -43.45
N ALA A 612 -23.33 -2.45 -43.18
CA ALA A 612 -23.82 -2.22 -41.83
C ALA A 612 -23.48 -3.40 -40.89
N GLN A 613 -23.64 -4.64 -41.37
CA GLN A 613 -23.28 -5.83 -40.59
C GLN A 613 -21.77 -5.91 -40.30
N ALA A 614 -20.92 -5.56 -41.28
CA ALA A 614 -19.47 -5.51 -41.08
C ALA A 614 -19.06 -4.40 -40.09
N ALA A 615 -19.68 -3.22 -40.18
CA ALA A 615 -19.45 -2.11 -39.25
C ALA A 615 -19.86 -2.48 -37.81
N LEU A 616 -21.00 -3.16 -37.64
CA LEU A 616 -21.44 -3.68 -36.35
C LEU A 616 -20.43 -4.69 -35.79
N ALA A 617 -20.04 -5.70 -36.57
CA ALA A 617 -19.06 -6.69 -36.13
C ALA A 617 -17.70 -6.06 -35.75
N TYR A 618 -17.26 -5.03 -36.48
CA TYR A 618 -16.05 -4.28 -36.15
C TYR A 618 -16.19 -3.51 -34.83
N SER A 619 -17.31 -2.81 -34.62
CA SER A 619 -17.58 -2.10 -33.37
C SER A 619 -17.67 -3.04 -32.17
N GLU A 620 -18.34 -4.20 -32.31
CA GLU A 620 -18.42 -5.24 -31.29
C GLU A 620 -17.05 -5.83 -30.95
N SER A 621 -16.19 -6.05 -31.96
CA SER A 621 -14.82 -6.52 -31.74
C SER A 621 -13.97 -5.49 -31.01
N ASN A 622 -14.13 -4.20 -31.33
CA ASN A 622 -13.41 -3.12 -30.62
C ASN A 622 -13.89 -2.98 -29.18
N ILE A 623 -15.20 -3.07 -28.92
CA ILE A 623 -15.75 -3.04 -27.56
C ILE A 623 -15.21 -4.22 -26.75
N ARG A 624 -15.18 -5.44 -27.33
CA ARG A 624 -14.61 -6.62 -26.66
C ARG A 624 -13.14 -6.43 -26.32
N ARG A 625 -12.32 -5.91 -27.24
CA ARG A 625 -10.91 -5.64 -26.98
C ARG A 625 -10.72 -4.63 -25.84
N ILE A 626 -11.47 -3.53 -25.84
CA ILE A 626 -11.42 -2.54 -24.75
C ILE A 626 -11.84 -3.16 -23.41
N GLN A 627 -12.85 -4.04 -23.41
CA GLN A 627 -13.27 -4.77 -22.21
C GLN A 627 -12.18 -5.73 -21.70
N GLU A 628 -11.50 -6.42 -22.60
CA GLU A 628 -10.36 -7.29 -22.27
C GLU A 628 -9.19 -6.47 -21.71
N ASP A 629 -8.78 -5.38 -22.39
CA ASP A 629 -7.70 -4.49 -21.96
C ASP A 629 -7.99 -3.87 -20.58
N THR A 630 -9.23 -3.43 -20.35
CA THR A 630 -9.65 -2.88 -19.05
C THR A 630 -9.71 -3.95 -17.96
N ALA A 631 -10.12 -5.18 -18.28
CA ALA A 631 -10.10 -6.30 -17.34
C ALA A 631 -8.67 -6.71 -16.97
N GLU A 632 -7.74 -6.74 -17.93
CA GLU A 632 -6.31 -6.99 -17.71
C GLU A 632 -5.69 -5.88 -16.85
N TYR A 633 -6.01 -4.62 -17.12
CA TYR A 633 -5.57 -3.50 -16.30
C TYR A 633 -6.07 -3.63 -14.85
N ILE A 634 -7.36 -3.93 -14.65
CA ILE A 634 -7.93 -4.16 -13.32
C ILE A 634 -7.27 -5.35 -12.62
N ALA A 635 -6.99 -6.45 -13.33
CA ALA A 635 -6.31 -7.61 -12.78
C ALA A 635 -4.87 -7.27 -12.35
N SER A 636 -4.14 -6.50 -13.16
CA SER A 636 -2.78 -6.04 -12.84
C SER A 636 -2.77 -5.13 -11.60
N LEU A 637 -3.78 -4.25 -11.48
CA LEU A 637 -3.93 -3.36 -10.34
C LEU A 637 -4.27 -4.14 -9.07
N LYS A 638 -5.17 -5.12 -9.15
CA LYS A 638 -5.50 -6.03 -8.05
C LYS A 638 -4.28 -6.84 -7.60
N ALA A 639 -3.50 -7.37 -8.54
CA ALA A 639 -2.27 -8.09 -8.23
C ALA A 639 -1.21 -7.19 -7.59
N SER A 640 -1.09 -5.94 -8.03
CA SER A 640 -0.20 -4.97 -7.40
C SER A 640 -0.63 -4.61 -5.99
N HIS A 641 -1.93 -4.39 -5.78
CA HIS A 641 -2.49 -4.13 -4.45
C HIS A 641 -2.25 -5.31 -3.51
N GLN A 642 -2.50 -6.54 -3.96
CA GLN A 642 -2.25 -7.76 -3.19
C GLN A 642 -0.77 -7.87 -2.78
N ARG A 643 0.16 -7.59 -3.69
CA ARG A 643 1.61 -7.56 -3.39
C ARG A 643 1.97 -6.52 -2.32
N GLU A 644 1.37 -5.33 -2.37
CA GLU A 644 1.63 -4.30 -1.35
C GLU A 644 1.04 -4.70 0.01
N VAL A 645 -0.14 -5.33 0.05
CA VAL A 645 -0.73 -5.87 1.28
C VAL A 645 0.18 -6.96 1.87
N GLU A 646 0.66 -7.90 1.07
CA GLU A 646 1.59 -8.95 1.51
C GLU A 646 2.90 -8.36 2.04
N LYS A 647 3.41 -7.32 1.39
CA LYS A 647 4.60 -6.59 1.84
C LYS A 647 4.38 -5.91 3.19
N ILE A 648 3.23 -5.25 3.40
CA ILE A 648 2.86 -4.64 4.70
C ILE A 648 2.75 -5.72 5.77
N LEU A 649 2.10 -6.85 5.48
CA LEU A 649 1.99 -7.98 6.40
C LEU A 649 3.35 -8.58 6.76
N CYS A 650 4.23 -8.75 5.77
CA CYS A 650 5.60 -9.24 5.99
C CYS A 650 6.42 -8.25 6.83
N GLN A 651 6.28 -6.95 6.59
CA GLN A 651 6.97 -5.92 7.36
C GLN A 651 6.47 -5.92 8.81
N HIS A 652 5.16 -5.96 9.02
CA HIS A 652 4.56 -6.08 10.34
C HIS A 652 5.01 -7.37 11.04
N ALA A 653 5.07 -8.50 10.34
CA ALA A 653 5.57 -9.76 10.91
C ALA A 653 7.06 -9.71 11.29
N LYS A 654 7.89 -8.94 10.56
CA LYS A 654 9.29 -8.71 10.90
C LYS A 654 9.43 -7.80 12.13
N GLU A 655 8.70 -6.68 12.13
CA GLU A 655 8.69 -5.69 13.22
C GLU A 655 8.15 -6.27 14.53
N HIS A 656 7.12 -7.11 14.42
CA HIS A 656 6.51 -7.84 15.54
C HIS A 656 7.00 -9.28 15.64
N SER A 657 8.12 -9.61 14.99
CA SER A 657 8.74 -10.92 15.19
C SER A 657 9.09 -11.06 16.67
N ALA A 658 8.95 -12.27 17.20
CA ALA A 658 9.29 -12.57 18.59
C ALA A 658 10.73 -12.13 18.94
N SER A 659 11.63 -12.04 17.95
CA SER A 659 12.99 -11.55 18.11
C SER A 659 13.07 -10.05 18.41
N GLN A 660 12.36 -9.18 17.66
CA GLN A 660 12.41 -7.73 17.87
C GLN A 660 11.66 -7.33 19.15
N VAL A 661 10.55 -8.02 19.46
CA VAL A 661 9.86 -7.88 20.75
C VAL A 661 10.73 -8.36 21.91
N ALA A 662 11.46 -9.47 21.75
CA ALA A 662 12.41 -9.95 22.76
C ALA A 662 13.60 -8.99 22.95
N GLU A 663 14.10 -8.37 21.88
CA GLU A 663 15.18 -7.37 21.97
C GLU A 663 14.71 -6.12 22.72
N LEU A 664 13.53 -5.59 22.38
CA LEU A 664 12.94 -4.45 23.10
C LEU A 664 12.65 -4.79 24.56
N ASN A 665 12.12 -5.99 24.84
CA ASN A 665 11.94 -6.47 26.21
C ASN A 665 13.27 -6.61 26.96
N SER A 666 14.32 -7.13 26.32
CA SER A 666 15.65 -7.19 26.92
C SER A 666 16.18 -5.79 27.24
N ARG A 667 15.99 -4.80 26.34
CA ARG A 667 16.36 -3.41 26.59
C ARG A 667 15.56 -2.81 27.75
N ILE A 668 14.25 -3.03 27.80
CA ILE A 668 13.40 -2.58 28.92
C ILE A 668 13.87 -3.21 30.23
N SER A 669 14.09 -4.51 30.28
CA SER A 669 14.60 -5.19 31.49
C SER A 669 15.96 -4.66 31.93
N THR A 670 16.88 -4.35 31.00
CA THR A 670 18.17 -3.74 31.37
C THR A 670 18.00 -2.34 31.95
N GLN A 671 17.08 -1.53 31.40
CA GLN A 671 16.77 -0.21 31.92
C GLN A 671 16.08 -0.28 33.29
N GLU A 672 15.18 -1.26 33.50
CA GLU A 672 14.54 -1.50 34.80
C GLU A 672 15.56 -1.88 35.88
N ILE A 673 16.56 -2.71 35.54
CA ILE A 673 17.65 -3.05 36.48
C ILE A 673 18.47 -1.80 36.82
N LEU A 674 18.80 -0.96 35.83
CA LEU A 674 19.52 0.29 36.07
C LEU A 674 18.72 1.24 36.96
N ILE A 675 17.41 1.37 36.73
CA ILE A 675 16.52 2.20 37.54
C ILE A 675 16.48 1.68 38.98
N LYS A 676 16.35 0.37 39.20
CA LYS A 676 16.40 -0.23 40.54
C LYS A 676 17.73 0.07 41.23
N HIS A 677 18.84 -0.07 40.52
CA HIS A 677 20.16 0.25 41.07
C HIS A 677 20.29 1.74 41.45
N LEU A 678 19.82 2.66 40.60
CA LEU A 678 19.81 4.09 40.91
C LEU A 678 18.89 4.41 42.11
N GLN A 679 17.75 3.74 42.22
CA GLN A 679 16.86 3.87 43.38
C GLN A 679 17.53 3.36 44.67
N GLU A 680 18.25 2.24 44.61
CA GLU A 680 19.03 1.72 45.73
C GLU A 680 20.13 2.71 46.15
N GLN A 681 20.90 3.25 45.19
CA GLN A 681 21.91 4.28 45.45
C GLN A 681 21.30 5.53 46.10
N MET A 682 20.16 6.01 45.61
CA MET A 682 19.46 7.12 46.24
C MET A 682 19.03 6.80 47.68
N GLY A 683 18.53 5.59 47.92
CA GLY A 683 18.17 5.11 49.25
C GLY A 683 19.38 5.03 50.19
N GLU A 684 20.52 4.55 49.72
CA GLU A 684 21.78 4.54 50.49
C GLU A 684 22.27 5.95 50.81
N HIS A 685 22.27 6.85 49.83
CA HIS A 685 22.61 8.26 50.05
C HIS A 685 21.69 8.92 51.08
N GLN A 686 20.39 8.61 51.05
CA GLN A 686 19.43 9.12 52.03
C GLN A 686 19.73 8.58 53.44
N ARG A 687 20.02 7.27 53.58
CA ARG A 687 20.45 6.68 54.88
C ARG A 687 21.74 7.33 55.39
N HIS A 688 22.71 7.61 54.50
CA HIS A 688 23.93 8.32 54.87
C HIS A 688 23.66 9.74 55.35
N GLN A 689 22.74 10.45 54.69
CA GLN A 689 22.33 11.80 55.09
C GLN A 689 21.66 11.79 56.48
N GLU A 690 20.77 10.83 56.72
CA GLU A 690 20.14 10.63 58.03
C GLU A 690 21.17 10.30 59.12
N ALA A 691 22.11 9.39 58.85
CA ALA A 691 23.19 9.05 59.78
C ALA A 691 24.09 10.25 60.10
N LEU A 692 24.35 11.11 59.10
CA LEU A 692 25.13 12.33 59.27
C LEU A 692 24.37 13.38 60.10
N LEU A 693 23.06 13.53 59.89
CA LEU A 693 22.22 14.40 60.72
C LEU A 693 22.19 13.92 62.18
N VAL A 694 22.04 12.62 62.42
CA VAL A 694 22.10 12.03 63.77
C VAL A 694 23.47 12.29 64.41
N SER A 695 24.55 12.14 63.65
CA SER A 695 25.91 12.39 64.13
C SER A 695 26.13 13.86 64.49
N ARG A 696 25.63 14.80 63.67
CA ARG A 696 25.66 16.25 63.96
C ARG A 696 24.87 16.60 65.22
N MET A 697 23.67 16.04 65.38
CA MET A 697 22.89 16.24 66.60
C MET A 697 23.63 15.74 67.85
N ARG A 698 24.30 14.58 67.75
CA ARG A 698 25.12 14.05 68.85
C ARG A 698 26.31 14.97 69.14
N GLU A 699 26.97 15.48 68.12
CA GLU A 699 28.07 16.44 68.24
C GLU A 699 27.61 17.73 68.93
N GLU A 700 26.46 18.31 68.53
CA GLU A 700 25.88 19.49 69.18
C GLU A 700 25.55 19.26 70.66
N LEU A 701 25.03 18.08 71.00
CA LEU A 701 24.77 17.71 72.40
C LEU A 701 26.07 17.62 73.20
N LEU A 702 27.09 16.94 72.66
CA LEU A 702 28.41 16.85 73.28
C LEU A 702 29.08 18.23 73.40
N GLN A 703 28.91 19.11 72.42
CA GLN A 703 29.42 20.48 72.47
C GLN A 703 28.73 21.29 73.57
N LYS A 704 27.41 21.18 73.72
CA LYS A 704 26.67 21.79 74.84
C LYS A 704 27.12 21.25 76.19
N GLU A 705 27.39 19.95 76.30
CA GLU A 705 27.94 19.34 77.51
C GLU A 705 29.35 19.83 77.82
N ALA A 706 30.22 19.93 76.81
CA ALA A 706 31.57 20.48 76.94
C ALA A 706 31.54 21.95 77.37
N GLU A 707 30.65 22.77 76.81
CA GLU A 707 30.45 24.16 77.23
C GLU A 707 29.98 24.27 78.69
N LYS A 708 29.04 23.41 79.12
CA LYS A 708 28.62 23.33 80.52
C LYS A 708 29.81 22.96 81.41
N ALA A 709 30.57 21.93 81.05
CA ALA A 709 31.77 21.52 81.79
C ALA A 709 32.81 22.66 81.87
N GLN A 710 33.05 23.38 80.78
CA GLN A 710 33.91 24.56 80.77
C GLN A 710 33.39 25.67 81.69
N LYS A 711 32.09 25.96 81.70
CA LYS A 711 31.47 26.93 82.63
C LYS A 711 31.66 26.50 84.08
N HIS A 712 31.43 25.23 84.39
CA HIS A 712 31.68 24.67 85.73
C HIS A 712 33.16 24.78 86.13
N LEU A 713 34.09 24.46 85.23
CA LEU A 713 35.52 24.64 85.46
C LEU A 713 35.89 26.10 85.69
N ARG A 714 35.33 27.07 84.94
CA ARG A 714 35.55 28.51 85.19
C ARG A 714 35.05 28.94 86.56
N ILE A 715 33.86 28.48 86.98
CA ILE A 715 33.31 28.78 88.32
C ILE A 715 34.19 28.16 89.41
N MET A 716 34.59 26.89 89.25
CA MET A 716 35.49 26.22 90.19
C MET A 716 36.85 26.88 90.25
N ASN A 717 37.41 27.31 89.12
CA ASN A 717 38.69 28.03 89.08
C ASN A 717 38.58 29.39 89.75
N HIS A 718 37.47 30.13 89.55
CA HIS A 718 37.22 31.38 90.27
C HIS A 718 37.09 31.14 91.79
N LYS A 719 36.37 30.09 92.21
CA LYS A 719 36.27 29.69 93.63
C LYS A 719 37.62 29.26 94.19
N LEU A 720 38.40 28.46 93.47
CA LEU A 720 39.75 28.04 93.88
C LEU A 720 40.72 29.20 93.94
N HIS A 721 40.63 30.16 93.02
CA HIS A 721 41.43 31.38 93.05
C HIS A 721 41.04 32.27 94.23
N TRP A 722 39.75 32.41 94.53
CA TRP A 722 39.26 33.14 95.70
C TRP A 722 39.68 32.47 97.01
N LEU A 723 39.42 31.16 97.15
CA LEU A 723 39.87 30.34 98.28
C LEU A 723 41.39 30.31 98.40
N GLY A 724 42.12 30.29 97.27
CA GLY A 724 43.57 30.33 97.22
C GLY A 724 44.14 31.68 97.65
N ARG A 725 43.46 32.79 97.32
CA ARG A 725 43.79 34.13 97.80
C ARG A 725 43.55 34.24 99.31
N ASP A 726 42.47 33.67 99.83
CA ASP A 726 42.17 33.66 101.26
C ASP A 726 43.05 32.67 102.04
N LEU A 727 43.33 31.48 101.50
CA LEU A 727 44.33 30.56 102.05
C LEU A 727 45.70 31.22 102.04
N SER A 728 46.08 31.94 100.99
CA SER A 728 47.34 32.67 100.96
C SER A 728 47.39 33.68 102.10
N LYS A 729 46.35 34.52 102.29
CA LYS A 729 46.28 35.44 103.45
C LYS A 729 46.40 34.71 104.79
N VAL A 730 45.77 33.55 104.94
CA VAL A 730 45.84 32.73 106.17
C VAL A 730 47.22 32.10 106.35
N ILE A 731 47.85 31.59 105.28
CA ILE A 731 49.18 31.00 105.27
C ILE A 731 50.25 32.06 105.59
N TRP A 732 50.16 33.25 105.00
CA TRP A 732 51.04 34.39 105.29
C TRP A 732 50.89 34.87 106.75
N SER A 733 49.72 34.67 107.35
CA SER A 733 49.46 34.96 108.76
C SER A 733 49.85 33.82 109.72
N ARG A 734 50.29 32.64 109.23
CA ARG A 734 50.51 31.44 110.04
C ARG A 734 52.02 31.18 110.28
N PRO A 735 52.47 30.98 111.53
CA PRO A 735 53.88 30.79 111.84
C PRO A 735 54.54 29.61 111.09
N PRO A 736 55.76 29.76 110.55
CA PRO A 736 56.43 28.81 109.64
C PRO A 736 56.78 27.43 110.23
N ALA A 737 56.45 27.17 111.50
CA ALA A 737 56.60 25.88 112.16
C ALA A 737 55.46 24.90 111.82
N VAL A 738 54.24 25.41 111.57
CA VAL A 738 53.05 24.57 111.32
C VAL A 738 53.02 24.07 109.87
N SER A 739 53.40 24.91 108.90
CA SER A 739 53.40 24.57 107.46
C SER A 739 54.38 23.45 107.10
N ARG A 740 55.50 23.31 107.82
CA ARG A 740 56.49 22.25 107.60
C ARG A 740 56.01 20.86 108.03
N LYS A 741 55.06 20.77 108.98
CA LYS A 741 54.48 19.49 109.43
C LYS A 741 53.46 18.94 108.42
N ILE A 742 52.65 19.82 107.83
CA ILE A 742 51.61 19.44 106.85
C ILE A 742 52.26 19.00 105.52
N PHE A 743 53.34 19.68 105.09
CA PHE A 743 54.04 19.32 103.85
C PHE A 743 54.69 17.93 103.90
N LYS A 744 55.22 17.52 105.08
CA LYS A 744 55.75 16.17 105.28
C LYS A 744 54.66 15.09 105.23
N GLN A 745 53.46 15.41 105.68
CA GLN A 745 52.32 14.49 105.66
C GLN A 745 51.72 14.35 104.24
N ALA A 746 51.69 15.43 103.45
CA ALA A 746 51.24 15.43 102.06
C ALA A 746 52.21 14.69 101.10
N ALA A 747 53.52 14.77 101.35
CA ALA A 747 54.52 14.02 100.59
C ALA A 747 54.41 12.49 100.78
N GLN A 748 53.93 12.04 101.95
CA GLN A 748 53.74 10.61 102.26
C GLN A 748 52.48 10.02 101.59
N VAL A 749 51.43 10.82 101.41
CA VAL A 749 50.16 10.39 100.76
C VAL A 749 50.30 10.31 99.23
N THR A 750 51.18 11.12 98.64
CA THR A 750 51.40 11.14 97.18
C THR A 750 52.19 9.92 96.67
N GLN A 751 52.92 9.21 97.55
CA GLN A 751 53.66 8.00 97.19
C GLN A 751 52.83 6.69 97.22
N GLN A 752 51.54 6.72 97.58
CA GLN A 752 50.73 5.49 97.77
C GLN A 752 49.52 5.31 96.82
N LEU A 753 49.42 6.02 95.69
CA LEU A 753 48.42 5.68 94.65
C LEU A 753 49.03 4.86 93.49
N PRO A 754 48.57 3.62 93.21
CA PRO A 754 49.09 2.80 92.11
C PRO A 754 48.44 3.14 90.76
N GLY A 755 49.24 3.25 89.70
CA GLY A 755 48.82 3.40 88.29
C GLY A 755 48.19 2.15 87.64
N ALA A 756 47.37 1.40 88.37
CA ALA A 756 46.79 0.13 87.92
C ALA A 756 45.70 0.29 86.84
N GLY A 757 44.95 1.41 86.85
CA GLY A 757 43.84 1.63 85.91
C GLY A 757 44.27 1.86 84.46
N GLN A 758 45.35 2.62 84.24
CA GLN A 758 45.83 2.94 82.88
C GLN A 758 46.43 1.73 82.17
N SER A 759 47.10 0.83 82.89
CA SER A 759 47.68 -0.38 82.30
C SER A 759 46.60 -1.37 81.81
N GLN A 760 45.48 -1.46 82.52
CA GLN A 760 44.39 -2.37 82.17
C GLN A 760 43.62 -1.91 80.93
N GLU A 761 43.48 -0.60 80.70
CA GLU A 761 42.87 -0.05 79.49
C GLU A 761 43.76 -0.24 78.26
N VAL A 762 45.07 -0.03 78.40
CA VAL A 762 46.05 -0.27 77.32
C VAL A 762 46.04 -1.74 76.87
N GLU A 763 45.91 -2.68 77.81
CA GLU A 763 45.79 -4.11 77.46
C GLU A 763 44.45 -4.46 76.78
N ARG A 764 43.35 -3.77 77.10
CA ARG A 764 42.06 -3.97 76.43
C ARG A 764 42.12 -3.51 74.98
N TRP A 765 42.71 -2.34 74.72
CA TRP A 765 42.89 -1.83 73.36
C TRP A 765 43.83 -2.70 72.52
N ARG A 766 44.92 -3.20 73.14
CA ARG A 766 45.84 -4.14 72.48
C ARG A 766 45.14 -5.42 72.03
N ARG A 767 44.30 -6.00 72.90
CA ARG A 767 43.52 -7.22 72.58
C ARG A 767 42.48 -6.98 71.48
N LEU A 768 41.84 -5.81 71.47
CA LEU A 768 40.87 -5.47 70.43
C LEU A 768 41.54 -5.30 69.06
N ALA A 769 42.68 -4.61 69.01
CA ALA A 769 43.45 -4.44 67.78
C ALA A 769 43.93 -5.79 67.21
N GLN A 770 44.38 -6.71 68.07
CA GLN A 770 44.79 -8.06 67.65
C GLN A 770 43.62 -8.86 67.03
N ARG A 771 42.42 -8.78 67.60
CA ARG A 771 41.24 -9.45 67.03
C ARG A 771 40.86 -8.88 65.66
N LYS A 772 40.90 -7.55 65.51
CA LYS A 772 40.63 -6.90 64.22
C LYS A 772 41.65 -7.26 63.15
N ASN A 773 42.93 -7.38 63.51
CA ASN A 773 43.95 -7.85 62.58
C ASN A 773 43.72 -9.32 62.16
N GLN A 774 43.27 -10.19 63.07
CA GLN A 774 42.92 -11.58 62.70
C GLN A 774 41.71 -11.66 61.78
N GLU A 775 40.70 -10.80 61.96
CA GLU A 775 39.56 -10.68 61.03
C GLU A 775 40.02 -10.22 59.64
N LEU A 776 40.90 -9.22 59.56
CA LEU A 776 41.46 -8.75 58.29
C LEU A 776 42.25 -9.83 57.56
N GLU A 777 43.00 -10.66 58.29
CA GLU A 777 43.76 -11.75 57.67
C GLU A 777 42.84 -12.85 57.14
N ARG A 778 41.70 -13.12 57.81
CA ARG A 778 40.67 -14.02 57.27
C ARG A 778 40.05 -13.48 55.99
N PHE A 779 39.71 -12.19 55.96
CA PHE A 779 39.19 -11.56 54.73
C PHE A 779 40.19 -11.60 53.58
N ARG A 780 41.50 -11.46 53.86
CA ARG A 780 42.54 -11.63 52.82
C ARG A 780 42.54 -13.05 52.25
N VAL A 781 42.54 -14.06 53.10
CA VAL A 781 42.51 -15.46 52.67
C VAL A 781 41.24 -15.79 51.89
N GLU A 782 40.08 -15.26 52.31
CA GLU A 782 38.82 -15.41 51.57
C GLU A 782 38.87 -14.73 50.20
N LEU A 783 39.45 -13.53 50.11
CA LEU A 783 39.66 -12.84 48.84
C LEU A 783 40.60 -13.62 47.92
N ASP A 784 41.71 -14.15 48.43
CA ASP A 784 42.63 -14.99 47.65
C ASP A 784 41.93 -16.26 47.14
N SER A 785 41.10 -16.90 47.97
CA SER A 785 40.28 -18.04 47.55
C SER A 785 39.28 -17.68 46.45
N ILE A 786 38.64 -16.50 46.52
CA ILE A 786 37.72 -16.03 45.48
C ILE A 786 38.50 -15.74 44.18
N LEU A 787 39.66 -15.12 44.28
CA LEU A 787 40.53 -14.85 43.13
C LEU A 787 41.00 -16.14 42.45
N ASP A 788 41.26 -17.20 43.20
CA ASP A 788 41.62 -18.51 42.64
C ASP A 788 40.45 -19.17 41.92
N VAL A 789 39.23 -19.08 42.46
CA VAL A 789 38.01 -19.54 41.78
C VAL A 789 37.78 -18.76 40.48
N LEU A 790 37.95 -17.43 40.51
CA LEU A 790 37.82 -16.59 39.31
C LEU A 790 38.87 -16.94 38.25
N ARG A 791 40.12 -17.22 38.66
CA ARG A 791 41.17 -17.70 37.75
C ARG A 791 40.83 -19.04 37.11
N GLU A 792 40.20 -19.96 37.85
CA GLU A 792 39.80 -21.27 37.33
C GLU A 792 38.59 -21.16 36.38
N LEU A 793 37.62 -20.31 36.69
CA LEU A 793 36.49 -20.00 35.79
C LEU A 793 36.97 -19.37 34.47
N GLN A 794 38.00 -18.51 34.53
CA GLN A 794 38.61 -17.93 33.33
C GLN A 794 39.34 -18.98 32.47
N LYS A 795 40.01 -19.97 33.08
CA LYS A 795 40.61 -21.11 32.33
C LYS A 795 39.55 -21.99 31.67
N GLN A 796 38.37 -22.10 32.25
CA GLN A 796 37.23 -22.87 31.71
C GLN A 796 36.46 -22.11 30.60
N GLY A 797 36.95 -20.94 30.17
CA GLY A 797 36.41 -20.20 29.02
C GLY A 797 35.26 -19.25 29.37
N VAL A 798 34.98 -19.00 30.66
CA VAL A 798 33.98 -18.02 31.10
C VAL A 798 34.58 -16.61 31.00
N ILE A 799 33.99 -15.76 30.16
CA ILE A 799 34.39 -14.35 30.01
C ILE A 799 33.82 -13.57 31.20
N ILE A 800 34.69 -13.21 32.16
CA ILE A 800 34.34 -12.34 33.28
C ILE A 800 34.37 -10.88 32.76
N PRO A 801 33.26 -10.11 32.82
CA PRO A 801 33.25 -8.72 32.41
C PRO A 801 34.23 -7.90 33.25
N ALA A 802 35.15 -7.18 32.60
CA ALA A 802 36.02 -6.25 33.30
C ALA A 802 35.17 -5.11 33.92
N PRO A 803 35.46 -4.67 35.16
CA PRO A 803 34.77 -3.53 35.73
C PRO A 803 35.08 -2.29 34.87
N ASN A 804 34.02 -1.64 34.37
CA ASN A 804 34.08 -0.42 33.59
C ASN A 804 34.97 0.62 34.31
N SER A 805 36.08 1.00 33.68
CA SER A 805 37.06 1.97 34.20
C SER A 805 36.57 3.42 34.16
N THR A 806 35.28 3.66 34.38
CA THR A 806 34.66 4.97 34.44
C THR A 806 34.07 5.17 35.82
N GLY A 807 34.93 5.42 36.81
CA GLY A 807 34.42 5.59 38.18
C GLY A 807 35.41 5.84 39.30
N PHE A 808 36.68 6.15 39.07
CA PHE A 808 37.55 6.63 40.15
C PHE A 808 38.62 7.60 39.62
N SER A 809 38.20 8.83 39.33
CA SER A 809 39.12 9.97 39.33
C SER A 809 39.16 10.51 40.75
N VAL A 810 40.04 9.96 41.57
CA VAL A 810 40.35 10.54 42.90
C VAL A 810 41.13 11.82 42.65
N ALA A 811 40.50 12.95 42.98
CA ALA A 811 41.12 14.25 43.01
C ALA A 811 42.33 14.24 43.96
N GLY A 812 43.54 14.28 43.38
CA GLY A 812 44.77 14.53 44.11
C GLY A 812 44.86 15.99 44.49
N SER A 813 44.24 16.38 45.59
CA SER A 813 44.51 17.66 46.26
C SER A 813 43.87 17.67 47.65
N CYS A 814 44.69 17.47 48.68
CA CYS A 814 44.64 18.14 49.98
C CYS A 814 45.24 17.24 51.06
N TRP A 815 46.57 17.25 51.18
CA TRP A 815 47.23 17.03 52.46
C TRP A 815 48.41 18.01 52.54
N LYS A 816 48.23 19.01 53.40
CA LYS A 816 49.27 19.79 54.05
C LYS A 816 49.15 19.49 55.55
#